data_AF-A0AAU5YML1-F1
#
_entry.id   AF-A0AAU5YML1-F1
#
_cell.length_a   1.000
_cell.length_b   1.000
_cell.length_c   1.000
_cell.angle_alpha   90.00
_cell.angle_beta   90.00
_cell.angle_gamma   90.00
#
_symmetry.space_group_name_H-M   'P 1'
#
loop_
_entity.id
_entity.type
_entity.pdbx_description
1 polymer ?
#
loop_
_entity_poly.entity_id
_entity_poly.type
_entity_poly.pdbx_seq_one_letter_code
_entity_poly.pdbx_strand_id
1 'polypeptide(L)'
;MHAIRPGRPVRRRARSTVLTLLTVVTLGLTTTGMSPAPQGTAEMPQRVGVPASADVPATAPLTETAAFRVDARERCEPTQTGSKERRAGAAKACVSTSPAVATPQRSRAALAAADTCDITNPGSYTYNRFGYCVTGVNVLYILRDSKGKEIGRGTLQVSAGATLPAKGTAWQEQITAKMTSASGDVTALNAKFRAACTTGCTTTKTAPWYGGDLTLGQSVSGSVAYSSAPAANATVEFTTSYKMYVTSPGATAVDPNASWDNPRKIRCDDAVGGTSAAGCAVPSVMPVVPMSAQGSEPGGAVAAYEWAQQRFNDGWGQNKLLTRQKSGIADRTGRMCGSFDPNTDLVETDTCGEFPFAEAKEGGIDGARCVEVIPNASSGGWDTYVLGDSRDLDPATPCVRAHVPAADKQFADAKLSEGFANQRVIDAEQFKVEFTTPAAVPQAACLANPPSSGVVLPSGAGWIRNTTEPVAHVNKTITPIGPAGTRPATAQACLGQELGDGKRAKGDITGWQDAQKFEGNVPVTEQARCHLIANILGGPGQIKDGGQNNLVPCWQAGMNTGTPSMRTYEAIAQKKVKEPSFGPNDAITYQVTPVFRDATSTIPVGVTMTANIERANGTTEELFPNVFVPNTKADTGLLNLGN
;
A
#
# COMPACT_ATOMS: atom_id res chain seq x y z
N MET A 1 -22.73 82.68 41.13
CA MET A 1 -22.11 83.31 42.32
C MET A 1 -21.98 82.22 43.38
N HIS A 2 -20.77 81.66 43.54
CA HIS A 2 -19.92 81.76 44.76
C HIS A 2 -20.36 80.77 45.87
N ALA A 3 -19.52 80.01 46.58
CA ALA A 3 -18.07 79.97 46.70
C ALA A 3 -17.63 78.74 47.55
N ILE A 4 -16.37 78.31 47.33
CA ILE A 4 -15.36 77.82 48.31
C ILE A 4 -15.50 76.40 48.94
N ARG A 5 -14.37 75.64 48.80
CA ARG A 5 -13.89 74.36 49.42
C ARG A 5 -13.93 74.33 50.97
N PRO A 6 -13.51 73.28 51.75
CA PRO A 6 -12.84 71.98 51.44
C PRO A 6 -13.28 70.73 52.27
N GLY A 7 -12.76 69.53 51.92
CA GLY A 7 -12.21 68.58 52.93
C GLY A 7 -12.72 67.11 53.02
N ARG A 8 -11.81 66.16 52.70
CA ARG A 8 -11.54 64.86 53.40
C ARG A 8 -12.37 63.57 53.06
N PRO A 9 -11.85 62.34 53.35
CA PRO A 9 -11.55 61.29 52.34
C PRO A 9 -12.14 59.89 52.64
N VAL A 10 -11.73 58.84 51.88
CA VAL A 10 -11.26 57.48 52.33
C VAL A 10 -11.70 56.29 51.43
N ARG A 11 -10.76 55.31 51.27
CA ARG A 11 -10.84 53.87 50.82
C ARG A 11 -10.83 53.63 49.29
N ARG A 12 -10.17 52.59 48.73
CA ARG A 12 -9.52 51.36 49.23
C ARG A 12 -8.56 50.79 48.16
N ARG A 13 -7.64 49.92 48.63
CA ARG A 13 -6.58 49.07 48.01
C ARG A 13 -6.93 48.44 46.64
N ALA A 14 -6.00 47.99 45.76
CA ALA A 14 -4.76 47.25 46.03
C ALA A 14 -3.77 47.20 44.84
N ARG A 15 -2.47 47.10 45.22
CA ARG A 15 -1.32 46.35 44.67
C ARG A 15 -1.02 46.32 43.16
N SER A 16 0.15 46.88 42.80
CA SER A 16 1.18 46.21 42.00
C SER A 16 2.56 46.88 42.18
N THR A 17 3.59 46.03 42.21
CA THR A 17 5.04 46.15 41.85
C THR A 17 5.77 47.49 41.77
N VAL A 18 7.06 47.48 42.17
CA VAL A 18 8.28 48.10 41.55
C VAL A 18 9.48 47.79 42.47
N LEU A 19 10.50 47.05 41.98
CA LEU A 19 11.84 47.51 41.52
C LEU A 19 12.70 48.13 42.65
N THR A 20 14.01 47.93 42.76
CA THR A 20 15.04 48.38 41.80
C THR A 20 16.45 47.99 42.29
N LEU A 21 17.42 47.79 41.36
CA LEU A 21 18.83 48.25 41.34
C LEU A 21 19.61 47.29 40.40
N LEU A 22 20.06 47.57 39.17
CA LEU A 22 20.61 48.74 38.44
C LEU A 22 22.14 48.89 38.58
N THR A 23 22.86 48.48 37.51
CA THR A 23 24.20 48.94 37.01
C THR A 23 24.41 48.25 35.64
N VAL A 24 24.17 48.86 34.47
CA VAL A 24 24.96 49.81 33.65
C VAL A 24 26.42 49.39 33.38
N VAL A 25 26.70 48.93 32.14
CA VAL A 25 27.79 49.43 31.26
C VAL A 25 27.34 49.30 29.80
N THR A 26 27.45 50.42 29.07
CA THR A 26 27.22 50.62 27.64
C THR A 26 28.50 50.45 26.82
N LEU A 27 28.40 49.88 25.63
CA LEU A 27 29.12 50.35 24.43
C LEU A 27 28.46 49.76 23.17
N GLY A 28 27.94 50.65 22.32
CA GLY A 28 27.37 50.30 21.04
C GLY A 28 28.43 50.32 19.92
N LEU A 29 28.10 49.65 18.82
CA LEU A 29 28.60 49.94 17.48
C LEU A 29 27.56 49.41 16.47
N THR A 30 27.13 50.31 15.59
CA THR A 30 26.31 50.06 14.41
C THR A 30 27.15 49.39 13.32
N THR A 31 26.67 48.29 12.75
CA THR A 31 27.14 47.81 11.44
C THR A 31 25.95 47.34 10.60
N THR A 32 25.70 48.09 9.53
CA THR A 32 25.09 47.62 8.29
C THR A 32 25.80 46.35 7.81
N GLY A 33 25.06 45.26 7.61
CA GLY A 33 25.59 44.00 7.08
C GLY A 33 24.56 43.36 6.16
N MET A 34 24.90 43.31 4.88
CA MET A 34 24.12 42.77 3.79
C MET A 34 23.69 41.33 4.05
N SER A 35 22.43 41.02 3.74
CA SER A 35 21.95 39.65 3.64
C SER A 35 22.75 38.89 2.57
N PRO A 36 23.34 37.73 2.88
CA PRO A 36 23.75 36.81 1.83
C PRO A 36 22.49 36.18 1.23
N ALA A 37 22.44 36.17 -0.10
CA ALA A 37 21.46 35.40 -0.86
C ALA A 37 21.56 33.91 -0.48
N PRO A 38 20.44 33.19 -0.33
CA PRO A 38 20.48 31.75 -0.08
C PRO A 38 21.02 31.03 -1.33
N GLN A 39 22.20 30.42 -1.21
CA GLN A 39 22.57 29.31 -2.07
C GLN A 39 21.68 28.12 -1.72
N GLY A 40 21.14 27.46 -2.75
CA GLY A 40 20.05 26.49 -2.65
C GLY A 40 20.23 25.46 -1.55
N THR A 41 19.24 25.40 -0.66
CA THR A 41 19.03 24.31 0.29
C THR A 41 18.74 23.04 -0.51
N ALA A 42 19.69 22.11 -0.53
CA ALA A 42 19.44 20.75 -1.00
C ALA A 42 18.49 20.06 0.01
N GLU A 43 17.44 19.44 -0.51
CA GLU A 43 16.37 18.74 0.20
C GLU A 43 16.93 17.45 0.82
N MET A 44 16.87 17.29 2.14
CA MET A 44 17.62 16.26 2.88
C MET A 44 16.74 15.09 3.36
N PRO A 45 17.09 13.81 3.12
CA PRO A 45 16.28 12.65 3.52
C PRO A 45 16.28 12.27 5.03
N GLN A 46 15.17 11.70 5.52
CA GLN A 46 14.95 11.19 6.88
C GLN A 46 14.05 9.94 6.89
N ARG A 47 14.44 8.87 7.61
CA ARG A 47 13.59 7.67 7.75
C ARG A 47 12.44 7.88 8.74
N VAL A 48 11.23 7.42 8.36
CA VAL A 48 10.07 7.37 9.25
C VAL A 48 9.76 5.90 9.55
N GLY A 49 9.73 5.53 10.84
CA GLY A 49 9.66 4.13 11.28
C GLY A 49 8.51 3.31 10.69
N VAL A 50 8.67 2.00 10.65
CA VAL A 50 7.68 1.06 10.10
C VAL A 50 6.51 0.92 11.09
N PRO A 51 5.25 1.24 10.74
CA PRO A 51 4.12 0.71 11.49
C PRO A 51 4.14 -0.81 11.35
N ALA A 52 3.93 -1.56 12.44
CA ALA A 52 3.82 -3.01 12.34
C ALA A 52 2.77 -3.35 11.27
N SER A 53 3.18 -4.03 10.20
CA SER A 53 2.23 -4.63 9.25
C SER A 53 1.29 -5.48 10.07
N ALA A 54 0.04 -5.05 10.19
CA ALA A 54 -0.99 -6.00 10.54
C ALA A 54 -0.93 -7.07 9.45
N ASP A 55 -0.80 -8.34 9.82
CA ASP A 55 -1.11 -9.44 8.92
C ASP A 55 -2.54 -9.18 8.42
N VAL A 56 -2.67 -8.57 7.25
CA VAL A 56 -3.95 -8.45 6.57
C VAL A 56 -4.12 -9.80 5.91
N PRO A 57 -4.99 -10.68 6.44
CA PRO A 57 -5.24 -11.94 5.77
C PRO A 57 -5.75 -11.58 4.38
N ALA A 58 -5.22 -12.26 3.35
CA ALA A 58 -5.67 -12.13 1.96
C ALA A 58 -7.19 -11.93 1.96
N THR A 59 -7.64 -10.73 1.57
CA THR A 59 -9.01 -10.31 1.76
C THR A 59 -9.89 -11.28 0.98
N ALA A 60 -10.56 -12.18 1.72
CA ALA A 60 -11.54 -13.07 1.12
C ALA A 60 -12.52 -12.16 0.34
N PRO A 61 -12.92 -12.54 -0.89
CA PRO A 61 -13.79 -11.71 -1.69
C PRO A 61 -14.99 -11.28 -0.85
N LEU A 62 -15.17 -9.96 -0.69
CA LEU A 62 -16.23 -9.36 0.11
C LEU A 62 -17.55 -10.00 -0.31
N THR A 63 -18.03 -10.93 0.52
CA THR A 63 -19.26 -11.66 0.27
C THR A 63 -20.34 -10.93 1.01
N GLU A 64 -21.13 -10.17 0.28
CA GLU A 64 -22.26 -9.44 0.82
C GLU A 64 -23.48 -10.36 0.88
N THR A 65 -24.36 -10.11 1.85
CA THR A 65 -25.64 -10.82 1.97
C THR A 65 -26.78 -9.82 1.87
N ALA A 66 -27.80 -10.13 1.07
CA ALA A 66 -29.03 -9.36 0.98
C ALA A 66 -30.25 -10.25 1.23
N ALA A 67 -31.33 -9.63 1.70
CA ALA A 67 -32.62 -10.29 1.82
C ALA A 67 -33.16 -10.61 0.42
N PHE A 68 -33.50 -11.88 0.18
CA PHE A 68 -34.15 -12.28 -1.05
C PHE A 68 -35.63 -11.88 -1.00
N ARG A 69 -36.06 -10.99 -1.91
CA ARG A 69 -37.46 -10.54 -2.00
C ARG A 69 -38.13 -11.24 -3.17
N VAL A 70 -39.30 -11.81 -2.90
CA VAL A 70 -40.18 -12.41 -3.91
C VAL A 70 -41.59 -11.87 -3.73
N ASP A 71 -42.28 -11.63 -4.84
CA ASP A 71 -43.70 -11.34 -4.83
C ASP A 71 -44.47 -12.61 -4.43
N ALA A 72 -44.86 -12.70 -3.15
CA ALA A 72 -45.54 -13.85 -2.56
C ALA A 72 -47.01 -14.00 -2.98
N ARG A 73 -47.32 -13.79 -4.27
CA ARG A 73 -48.68 -13.91 -4.80
C ARG A 73 -49.01 -15.38 -5.04
N GLU A 74 -50.00 -15.89 -4.31
CA GLU A 74 -50.58 -17.23 -4.55
C GLU A 74 -51.33 -17.21 -5.89
N ARG A 75 -50.98 -18.12 -6.80
CA ARG A 75 -51.70 -18.37 -8.06
C ARG A 75 -52.40 -19.71 -7.99
N CYS A 76 -53.73 -19.71 -8.12
CA CYS A 76 -54.54 -20.92 -8.10
C CYS A 76 -55.17 -21.20 -9.46
N GLU A 77 -54.98 -22.42 -9.97
CA GLU A 77 -55.57 -22.90 -11.21
C GLU A 77 -56.50 -24.09 -10.94
N PRO A 78 -57.60 -24.27 -11.70
CA PRO A 78 -58.41 -25.49 -11.62
C PRO A 78 -57.58 -26.73 -11.96
N THR A 79 -57.75 -27.81 -11.20
CA THR A 79 -57.12 -29.09 -11.54
C THR A 79 -57.70 -29.64 -12.84
N GLN A 80 -56.87 -30.20 -13.71
CA GLN A 80 -57.31 -30.70 -15.02
C GLN A 80 -58.34 -31.83 -14.86
N THR A 81 -59.39 -31.81 -15.68
CA THR A 81 -60.41 -32.85 -15.67
C THR A 81 -59.78 -34.21 -15.99
N GLY A 82 -60.05 -35.22 -15.15
CA GLY A 82 -59.51 -36.57 -15.30
C GLY A 82 -58.11 -36.80 -14.69
N SER A 83 -57.46 -35.76 -14.16
CA SER A 83 -56.17 -35.88 -13.46
C SER A 83 -56.28 -36.68 -12.16
N LYS A 84 -55.15 -37.19 -11.64
CA LYS A 84 -55.12 -37.95 -10.37
C LYS A 84 -55.66 -37.11 -9.21
N GLU A 85 -55.37 -35.82 -9.21
CA GLU A 85 -55.74 -34.86 -8.16
C GLU A 85 -57.23 -34.58 -8.21
N ARG A 86 -57.79 -34.40 -9.42
CA ARG A 86 -59.24 -34.24 -9.60
C ARG A 86 -60.00 -35.49 -9.15
N ARG A 87 -59.45 -36.69 -9.37
CA ARG A 87 -60.00 -37.97 -8.85
C ARG A 87 -59.86 -38.09 -7.33
N ALA A 88 -58.81 -37.53 -6.76
CA ALA A 88 -58.60 -37.43 -5.30
C ALA A 88 -59.43 -36.33 -4.62
N GLY A 89 -60.26 -35.60 -5.38
CA GLY A 89 -61.16 -34.57 -4.84
C GLY A 89 -60.60 -33.14 -4.87
N ALA A 90 -59.40 -32.92 -5.41
CA ALA A 90 -58.85 -31.59 -5.61
C ALA A 90 -59.62 -30.83 -6.69
N ALA A 91 -60.11 -29.63 -6.37
CA ALA A 91 -60.71 -28.72 -7.33
C ALA A 91 -59.73 -27.68 -7.89
N LYS A 92 -58.73 -27.29 -7.10
CA LYS A 92 -57.72 -26.28 -7.47
C LYS A 92 -56.33 -26.66 -6.97
N ALA A 93 -55.31 -26.26 -7.71
CA ALA A 93 -53.91 -26.29 -7.32
C ALA A 93 -53.39 -24.85 -7.19
N CYS A 94 -52.79 -24.52 -6.06
CA CYS A 94 -52.28 -23.19 -5.74
C CYS A 94 -50.76 -23.23 -5.56
N VAL A 95 -50.05 -22.27 -6.15
CA VAL A 95 -48.59 -22.13 -5.99
C VAL A 95 -48.23 -20.74 -5.52
N SER A 96 -47.28 -20.66 -4.59
CA SER A 96 -46.71 -19.40 -4.11
C SER A 96 -45.20 -19.50 -3.93
N THR A 97 -44.51 -18.37 -4.07
CA THR A 97 -43.07 -18.23 -3.84
C THR A 97 -42.82 -17.43 -2.56
N SER A 98 -41.88 -17.86 -1.75
CA SER A 98 -41.49 -17.16 -0.51
C SER A 98 -40.01 -17.41 -0.21
N PRO A 99 -39.32 -16.51 0.51
CA PRO A 99 -38.02 -16.85 1.06
C PRO A 99 -38.22 -17.89 2.18
N ALA A 100 -37.28 -18.83 2.28
CA ALA A 100 -37.26 -19.78 3.39
C ALA A 100 -37.01 -19.03 4.70
N VAL A 101 -37.77 -19.39 5.73
CA VAL A 101 -37.60 -18.82 7.07
C VAL A 101 -36.40 -19.50 7.72
N ALA A 102 -35.41 -18.71 8.14
CA ALA A 102 -34.27 -19.23 8.89
C ALA A 102 -34.77 -19.93 10.17
N THR A 103 -34.59 -21.25 10.24
CA THR A 103 -34.76 -21.99 11.49
C THR A 103 -33.42 -21.95 12.21
N PRO A 104 -33.34 -21.50 13.48
CA PRO A 104 -32.05 -21.36 14.15
C PRO A 104 -31.45 -22.75 14.41
N GLN A 105 -30.55 -23.20 13.55
CA GLN A 105 -29.67 -24.34 13.83
C GLN A 105 -28.29 -23.82 14.23
N ARG A 106 -27.79 -24.31 15.38
CA ARG A 106 -26.43 -24.07 15.87
C ARG A 106 -25.41 -24.49 14.80
N SER A 107 -24.72 -23.53 14.22
CA SER A 107 -23.71 -23.72 13.18
C SER A 107 -22.37 -24.22 13.75
N ARG A 108 -21.79 -25.23 13.11
CA ARG A 108 -20.34 -25.46 13.09
C ARG A 108 -19.79 -24.77 11.84
N ALA A 109 -18.78 -23.92 12.02
CA ALA A 109 -18.12 -23.21 10.93
C ALA A 109 -17.25 -24.19 10.11
N ALA A 110 -17.40 -24.16 8.78
CA ALA A 110 -16.45 -24.71 7.83
C ALA A 110 -16.17 -23.63 6.76
N LEU A 111 -14.90 -23.47 6.41
CA LEU A 111 -14.39 -22.50 5.43
C LEU A 111 -14.82 -22.91 4.01
N ALA A 112 -15.35 -21.95 3.24
CA ALA A 112 -15.95 -22.17 1.93
C ALA A 112 -14.92 -22.03 0.79
N ALA A 113 -14.86 -23.05 -0.07
CA ALA A 113 -14.39 -22.96 -1.44
C ALA A 113 -15.61 -22.82 -2.37
N ALA A 114 -15.48 -21.99 -3.41
CA ALA A 114 -16.51 -21.78 -4.41
C ALA A 114 -16.66 -23.04 -5.30
N ASP A 115 -17.62 -23.91 -4.98
CA ASP A 115 -18.14 -24.88 -5.97
C ASP A 115 -19.56 -25.40 -5.71
N THR A 116 -20.22 -25.03 -4.61
CA THR A 116 -21.67 -25.23 -4.43
C THR A 116 -22.22 -24.10 -3.56
N CYS A 117 -23.43 -23.63 -3.87
CA CYS A 117 -24.17 -22.74 -3.00
C CYS A 117 -24.36 -23.39 -1.62
N ASP A 118 -23.55 -23.01 -0.64
CA ASP A 118 -23.63 -23.60 0.68
C ASP A 118 -24.88 -23.08 1.41
N ILE A 119 -25.84 -23.97 1.69
CA ILE A 119 -27.15 -23.64 2.32
C ILE A 119 -26.95 -23.52 3.83
N THR A 120 -26.04 -22.65 4.26
CA THR A 120 -25.83 -22.38 5.69
C THR A 120 -26.86 -21.40 6.25
N ASN A 121 -27.44 -20.54 5.41
CA ASN A 121 -28.49 -19.59 5.76
C ASN A 121 -29.61 -19.56 4.70
N PRO A 122 -30.64 -20.43 4.80
CA PRO A 122 -31.73 -20.45 3.83
C PRO A 122 -32.49 -19.12 3.80
N GLY A 123 -32.89 -18.66 2.61
CA GLY A 123 -33.56 -17.38 2.38
C GLY A 123 -32.61 -16.21 2.15
N SER A 124 -31.30 -16.49 2.02
CA SER A 124 -30.27 -15.48 1.77
C SER A 124 -29.83 -15.46 0.31
N TYR A 125 -29.53 -14.25 -0.16
CA TYR A 125 -28.83 -14.01 -1.41
C TYR A 125 -27.42 -13.52 -1.07
N THR A 126 -26.40 -14.34 -1.35
CA THR A 126 -24.99 -14.00 -1.18
C THR A 126 -24.37 -13.66 -2.53
N TYR A 127 -23.53 -12.65 -2.57
CA TYR A 127 -22.88 -12.23 -3.82
C TYR A 127 -21.57 -11.55 -3.52
N ASN A 128 -20.68 -11.61 -4.50
CA ASN A 128 -19.48 -10.81 -4.58
C ASN A 128 -19.40 -10.25 -6.00
N ARG A 129 -18.29 -9.60 -6.33
CA ARG A 129 -18.14 -8.95 -7.63
C ARG A 129 -18.21 -9.91 -8.82
N PHE A 130 -17.79 -11.16 -8.64
CA PHE A 130 -17.68 -12.16 -9.70
C PHE A 130 -18.51 -13.41 -9.45
N GLY A 131 -19.53 -13.33 -8.60
CA GLY A 131 -20.36 -14.48 -8.31
C GLY A 131 -21.58 -14.12 -7.49
N TYR A 132 -22.60 -14.96 -7.62
CA TYR A 132 -23.82 -14.85 -6.84
C TYR A 132 -24.37 -16.22 -6.51
N CYS A 133 -25.10 -16.28 -5.41
CA CYS A 133 -25.74 -17.46 -4.92
C CYS A 133 -27.04 -17.08 -4.20
N VAL A 134 -28.16 -17.66 -4.62
CA VAL A 134 -29.43 -17.61 -3.91
C VAL A 134 -29.68 -18.97 -3.28
N THR A 135 -29.99 -18.97 -1.98
CA THR A 135 -30.39 -20.19 -1.26
C THR A 135 -31.78 -20.00 -0.64
N GLY A 136 -32.55 -21.08 -0.59
CA GLY A 136 -33.81 -21.10 0.14
C GLY A 136 -34.94 -20.31 -0.49
N VAL A 137 -35.13 -20.39 -1.81
CA VAL A 137 -36.39 -19.95 -2.44
C VAL A 137 -37.41 -21.07 -2.28
N ASN A 138 -38.42 -20.88 -1.42
CA ASN A 138 -39.49 -21.85 -1.23
C ASN A 138 -40.58 -21.65 -2.28
N VAL A 139 -40.90 -22.72 -3.00
CA VAL A 139 -42.06 -22.84 -3.88
C VAL A 139 -43.05 -23.80 -3.22
N LEU A 140 -44.14 -23.23 -2.71
CA LEU A 140 -45.18 -23.97 -1.99
C LEU A 140 -46.30 -24.33 -2.96
N TYR A 141 -46.64 -25.62 -3.03
CA TYR A 141 -47.73 -26.19 -3.82
C TYR A 141 -48.83 -26.74 -2.88
N ILE A 142 -50.08 -26.30 -3.08
CA ILE A 142 -51.23 -26.69 -2.26
C ILE A 142 -52.35 -27.22 -3.16
N LEU A 143 -52.93 -28.36 -2.80
CA LEU A 143 -54.18 -28.87 -3.37
C LEU A 143 -55.36 -28.49 -2.48
N ARG A 144 -56.42 -27.94 -3.07
CA ARG A 144 -57.66 -27.59 -2.38
C ARG A 144 -58.86 -28.29 -3.00
N ASP A 145 -59.79 -28.75 -2.17
CA ASP A 145 -61.07 -29.33 -2.60
C ASP A 145 -62.06 -28.27 -3.12
N SER A 146 -63.27 -28.69 -3.51
CA SER A 146 -64.33 -27.79 -4.00
C SER A 146 -64.88 -26.82 -2.94
N LYS A 147 -64.59 -27.06 -1.65
CA LYS A 147 -64.94 -26.21 -0.52
C LYS A 147 -63.77 -25.29 -0.09
N GLY A 148 -62.64 -25.36 -0.78
CA GLY A 148 -61.43 -24.59 -0.49
C GLY A 148 -60.55 -25.18 0.63
N LYS A 149 -60.90 -26.36 1.16
CA LYS A 149 -60.12 -27.04 2.19
C LYS A 149 -58.82 -27.58 1.59
N GLU A 150 -57.71 -27.34 2.27
CA GLU A 150 -56.42 -27.95 1.92
C GLU A 150 -56.47 -29.46 2.14
N ILE A 151 -56.12 -30.22 1.10
CA ILE A 151 -56.10 -31.70 1.11
C ILE A 151 -54.70 -32.27 0.84
N GLY A 152 -53.75 -31.43 0.42
CA GLY A 152 -52.36 -31.82 0.31
C GLY A 152 -51.44 -30.62 0.08
N ARG A 153 -50.17 -30.78 0.48
CA ARG A 153 -49.15 -29.73 0.40
C ARG A 153 -47.77 -30.32 0.11
N GLY A 154 -47.03 -29.67 -0.77
CA GLY A 154 -45.60 -29.93 -0.99
C GLY A 154 -44.81 -28.63 -1.08
N THR A 155 -43.55 -28.66 -0.61
CA THR A 155 -42.64 -27.50 -0.71
C THR A 155 -41.38 -27.92 -1.44
N LEU A 156 -41.03 -27.17 -2.48
CA LEU A 156 -39.74 -27.25 -3.14
C LEU A 156 -38.87 -26.09 -2.66
N GLN A 157 -37.64 -26.40 -2.27
CA GLN A 157 -36.62 -25.41 -1.99
C GLN A 157 -35.68 -25.32 -3.18
N VAL A 158 -35.52 -24.12 -3.73
CA VAL A 158 -34.67 -23.83 -4.89
C VAL A 158 -33.43 -23.07 -4.43
N SER A 159 -32.28 -23.46 -4.96
CA SER A 159 -31.01 -22.74 -4.86
C SER A 159 -30.43 -22.55 -6.26
N ALA A 160 -29.81 -21.39 -6.50
CA ALA A 160 -29.15 -21.10 -7.76
C ALA A 160 -27.85 -20.34 -7.53
N GLY A 161 -26.81 -20.60 -8.32
CA GLY A 161 -25.54 -19.89 -8.19
C GLY A 161 -24.68 -19.95 -9.44
N ALA A 162 -23.87 -18.91 -9.62
CA ALA A 162 -22.98 -18.77 -10.77
C ALA A 162 -21.70 -18.00 -10.42
N THR A 163 -20.65 -18.29 -11.18
CA THR A 163 -19.42 -17.49 -11.26
C THR A 163 -19.47 -16.67 -12.54
N LEU A 164 -19.29 -15.36 -12.40
CA LEU A 164 -19.19 -14.43 -13.52
C LEU A 164 -17.75 -14.36 -14.03
N PRO A 165 -17.54 -14.48 -15.35
CA PRO A 165 -16.21 -14.39 -15.93
C PRO A 165 -15.68 -12.96 -15.92
N ALA A 166 -14.55 -12.72 -15.23
CA ALA A 166 -13.81 -11.46 -15.38
C ALA A 166 -13.28 -11.28 -16.82
N LYS A 167 -13.06 -12.39 -17.54
CA LYS A 167 -12.68 -12.46 -18.96
C LYS A 167 -13.59 -13.44 -19.70
N GLY A 168 -14.25 -12.97 -20.75
CA GLY A 168 -15.31 -13.68 -21.48
C GLY A 168 -16.71 -13.26 -21.00
N THR A 169 -17.73 -13.41 -21.84
CA THR A 169 -19.09 -12.89 -21.57
C THR A 169 -20.16 -13.97 -21.55
N ALA A 170 -19.76 -15.23 -21.42
CA ALA A 170 -20.65 -16.38 -21.30
C ALA A 170 -20.40 -17.11 -19.98
N TRP A 171 -21.48 -17.50 -19.30
CA TRP A 171 -21.39 -18.21 -18.03
C TRP A 171 -22.54 -19.20 -17.86
N GLN A 172 -22.37 -20.10 -16.88
CA GLN A 172 -23.39 -21.05 -16.48
C GLN A 172 -23.85 -20.77 -15.06
N GLU A 173 -25.12 -21.00 -14.81
CA GLU A 173 -25.72 -20.93 -13.50
C GLU A 173 -26.28 -22.30 -13.14
N GLN A 174 -25.86 -22.83 -11.99
CA GLN A 174 -26.35 -24.11 -11.47
C GLN A 174 -27.64 -23.90 -10.71
N ILE A 175 -28.66 -24.68 -11.04
CA ILE A 175 -29.98 -24.63 -10.42
C ILE A 175 -30.28 -25.97 -9.76
N THR A 176 -30.65 -25.96 -8.49
CA THR A 176 -31.09 -27.15 -7.76
C THR A 176 -32.46 -26.91 -7.14
N ALA A 177 -33.35 -27.90 -7.27
CA ALA A 177 -34.64 -27.92 -6.58
C ALA A 177 -34.75 -29.19 -5.74
N LYS A 178 -35.08 -29.05 -4.46
CA LYS A 178 -35.25 -30.16 -3.51
C LYS A 178 -36.62 -30.14 -2.88
N MET A 179 -37.31 -31.27 -2.80
CA MET A 179 -38.56 -31.36 -2.04
C MET A 179 -38.26 -31.47 -0.56
N THR A 180 -38.66 -30.48 0.23
CA THR A 180 -38.34 -30.38 1.67
C THR A 180 -39.52 -30.75 2.58
N SER A 181 -40.75 -30.70 2.07
CA SER A 181 -41.93 -31.15 2.81
C SER A 181 -42.98 -31.73 1.87
N ALA A 182 -43.71 -32.76 2.33
CA ALA A 182 -44.83 -33.39 1.64
C ALA A 182 -45.90 -33.80 2.67
N SER A 183 -47.19 -33.61 2.38
CA SER A 183 -48.29 -34.01 3.26
C SER A 183 -49.63 -34.15 2.51
N GLY A 184 -50.54 -34.92 3.10
CA GLY A 184 -51.84 -35.22 2.51
C GLY A 184 -51.70 -35.89 1.15
N ASP A 185 -52.47 -35.44 0.17
CA ASP A 185 -52.50 -36.02 -1.18
C ASP A 185 -51.27 -35.65 -2.04
N VAL A 186 -50.42 -34.72 -1.58
CA VAL A 186 -49.18 -34.34 -2.27
C VAL A 186 -48.03 -35.17 -1.71
N THR A 187 -47.70 -36.25 -2.43
CA THR A 187 -46.61 -37.19 -2.09
C THR A 187 -45.37 -37.04 -2.97
N ALA A 188 -45.54 -36.41 -4.14
CA ALA A 188 -44.49 -36.06 -5.07
C ALA A 188 -44.90 -34.83 -5.88
N LEU A 189 -43.92 -34.13 -6.45
CA LEU A 189 -44.11 -32.98 -7.33
C LEU A 189 -43.27 -33.12 -8.60
N ASN A 190 -43.83 -32.71 -9.74
CA ASN A 190 -43.11 -32.49 -10.97
C ASN A 190 -42.68 -31.02 -11.06
N ALA A 191 -41.43 -30.79 -11.48
CA ALA A 191 -40.87 -29.45 -11.61
C ALA A 191 -40.25 -29.23 -13.00
N LYS A 192 -40.61 -28.11 -13.64
CA LYS A 192 -39.92 -27.57 -14.82
C LYS A 192 -39.50 -26.12 -14.57
N PHE A 193 -38.37 -25.72 -15.13
CA PHE A 193 -37.79 -24.39 -14.90
C PHE A 193 -37.30 -23.78 -16.18
N ARG A 194 -37.47 -22.47 -16.24
CA ARG A 194 -37.02 -21.64 -17.33
C ARG A 194 -36.33 -20.40 -16.76
N ALA A 195 -35.08 -20.25 -17.13
CA ALA A 195 -34.34 -19.01 -17.01
C ALA A 195 -34.62 -18.11 -18.22
N ALA A 196 -34.58 -16.81 -17.96
CA ALA A 196 -34.51 -15.75 -18.94
C ALA A 196 -33.59 -14.63 -18.42
N CYS A 197 -33.34 -13.63 -19.24
CA CYS A 197 -32.70 -12.38 -18.81
C CYS A 197 -33.26 -11.20 -19.60
N THR A 198 -33.09 -9.99 -19.06
CA THR A 198 -33.51 -8.75 -19.72
C THR A 198 -32.59 -8.39 -20.88
N THR A 199 -32.96 -7.34 -21.63
CA THR A 199 -32.17 -6.77 -22.74
C THR A 199 -30.69 -6.61 -22.37
N GLY A 200 -29.79 -6.98 -23.30
CA GLY A 200 -28.34 -6.99 -23.08
C GLY A 200 -27.77 -8.36 -22.71
N CYS A 201 -28.62 -9.36 -22.48
CA CYS A 201 -28.26 -10.75 -22.25
C CYS A 201 -29.11 -11.70 -23.11
N THR A 202 -28.52 -12.84 -23.47
CA THR A 202 -29.19 -13.97 -24.13
C THR A 202 -29.09 -15.20 -23.25
N THR A 203 -30.21 -15.84 -22.94
CA THR A 203 -30.22 -17.16 -22.28
C THR A 203 -30.03 -18.24 -23.33
N THR A 204 -28.81 -18.77 -23.46
CA THR A 204 -28.42 -19.76 -24.48
C THR A 204 -28.87 -21.18 -24.12
N LYS A 205 -29.03 -21.48 -22.84
CA LYS A 205 -29.69 -22.70 -22.34
C LYS A 205 -30.72 -22.31 -21.29
N THR A 206 -32.00 -22.43 -21.65
CA THR A 206 -33.10 -21.88 -20.84
C THR A 206 -33.59 -22.81 -19.74
N ALA A 207 -33.41 -24.13 -19.86
CA ALA A 207 -33.92 -25.09 -18.90
C ALA A 207 -32.79 -26.00 -18.36
N PRO A 208 -32.62 -26.12 -17.04
CA PRO A 208 -31.65 -27.02 -16.43
C PRO A 208 -32.14 -28.47 -16.43
N TRP A 209 -33.45 -28.66 -16.35
CA TRP A 209 -34.15 -29.94 -16.35
C TRP A 209 -35.60 -29.75 -16.84
N TYR A 210 -36.25 -30.85 -17.22
CA TYR A 210 -37.62 -30.85 -17.73
C TYR A 210 -38.42 -31.98 -17.05
N GLY A 211 -39.11 -31.64 -15.97
CA GLY A 211 -39.87 -32.61 -15.19
C GLY A 211 -39.01 -33.52 -14.31
N GLY A 212 -39.68 -34.41 -13.59
CA GLY A 212 -39.11 -35.38 -12.65
C GLY A 212 -39.98 -35.49 -11.41
N ASP A 213 -40.31 -36.71 -10.99
CA ASP A 213 -41.15 -36.94 -9.80
C ASP A 213 -40.29 -36.77 -8.54
N LEU A 214 -40.22 -35.53 -8.03
CA LEU A 214 -39.53 -35.21 -6.79
C LEU A 214 -40.38 -35.69 -5.62
N THR A 215 -39.90 -36.71 -4.91
CA THR A 215 -40.44 -37.13 -3.61
C THR A 215 -39.68 -36.46 -2.46
N LEU A 216 -40.21 -36.57 -1.23
CA LEU A 216 -39.61 -35.95 -0.05
C LEU A 216 -38.13 -36.31 0.09
N GLY A 217 -37.26 -35.29 0.16
CA GLY A 217 -35.82 -35.43 0.28
C GLY A 217 -35.06 -35.53 -1.05
N GLN A 218 -35.74 -35.81 -2.17
CA GLN A 218 -35.11 -35.86 -3.49
C GLN A 218 -34.81 -34.47 -4.04
N SER A 219 -33.76 -34.41 -4.86
CA SER A 219 -33.26 -33.19 -5.50
C SER A 219 -33.10 -33.42 -7.00
N VAL A 220 -33.33 -32.37 -7.80
CA VAL A 220 -32.96 -32.32 -9.22
C VAL A 220 -32.06 -31.11 -9.45
N SER A 221 -30.97 -31.31 -10.18
CA SER A 221 -29.95 -30.29 -10.42
C SER A 221 -29.57 -30.23 -11.90
N GLY A 222 -29.20 -29.05 -12.38
CA GLY A 222 -28.70 -28.85 -13.74
C GLY A 222 -28.34 -27.39 -13.98
N SER A 223 -27.72 -27.10 -15.12
CA SER A 223 -27.28 -25.74 -15.46
C SER A 223 -28.19 -25.06 -16.48
N VAL A 224 -28.35 -23.75 -16.33
CA VAL A 224 -28.75 -22.83 -17.41
C VAL A 224 -27.51 -22.05 -17.88
N ALA A 225 -27.57 -21.47 -19.07
CA ALA A 225 -26.44 -20.75 -19.65
C ALA A 225 -26.89 -19.41 -20.20
N TYR A 226 -26.00 -18.43 -20.07
CA TYR A 226 -26.22 -17.06 -20.50
C TYR A 226 -25.01 -16.58 -21.31
N SER A 227 -25.25 -15.60 -22.18
CA SER A 227 -24.21 -14.84 -22.85
C SER A 227 -24.60 -13.37 -22.97
N SER A 228 -23.61 -12.51 -23.05
CA SER A 228 -23.77 -11.08 -23.35
C SER A 228 -22.75 -10.67 -24.42
N ALA A 229 -23.07 -9.67 -25.23
CA ALA A 229 -22.19 -9.16 -26.28
C ALA A 229 -22.18 -7.62 -26.23
N PRO A 230 -21.52 -7.02 -25.22
CA PRO A 230 -21.34 -5.58 -25.19
C PRO A 230 -20.55 -5.13 -26.43
N ALA A 231 -20.90 -3.96 -26.97
CA ALA A 231 -20.07 -3.33 -27.99
C ALA A 231 -18.71 -2.91 -27.40
N ALA A 232 -17.72 -2.73 -28.28
CA ALA A 232 -16.40 -2.28 -27.87
C ALA A 232 -16.48 -0.97 -27.07
N ASN A 233 -15.77 -0.91 -25.93
CA ASN A 233 -15.78 0.22 -25.01
C ASN A 233 -17.18 0.60 -24.45
N ALA A 234 -18.13 -0.35 -24.43
CA ALA A 234 -19.47 -0.15 -23.89
C ALA A 234 -19.74 -1.05 -22.68
N THR A 235 -20.81 -0.72 -21.95
CA THR A 235 -21.35 -1.52 -20.84
C THR A 235 -22.80 -1.90 -21.16
N VAL A 236 -23.22 -3.07 -20.72
CA VAL A 236 -24.62 -3.49 -20.70
C VAL A 236 -24.96 -4.03 -19.33
N GLU A 237 -26.10 -3.63 -18.79
CA GLU A 237 -26.62 -4.13 -17.53
C GLU A 237 -27.93 -4.87 -17.74
N PHE A 238 -28.08 -6.01 -17.10
CA PHE A 238 -29.28 -6.84 -17.19
C PHE A 238 -29.52 -7.58 -15.87
N THR A 239 -30.70 -8.17 -15.76
CA THR A 239 -31.08 -9.03 -14.63
C THR A 239 -31.50 -10.40 -15.18
N THR A 240 -31.12 -11.48 -14.50
CA THR A 240 -31.63 -12.82 -14.79
C THR A 240 -32.97 -13.03 -14.10
N SER A 241 -33.89 -13.71 -14.77
CA SER A 241 -35.25 -13.98 -14.29
C SER A 241 -35.58 -15.46 -14.41
N TYR A 242 -36.46 -15.92 -13.54
CA TYR A 242 -36.72 -17.34 -13.35
C TYR A 242 -38.21 -17.60 -13.28
N LYS A 243 -38.63 -18.68 -13.95
CA LYS A 243 -39.99 -19.19 -13.97
C LYS A 243 -39.96 -20.67 -13.66
N MET A 244 -40.78 -21.10 -12.71
CA MET A 244 -40.94 -22.49 -12.34
C MET A 244 -42.39 -22.93 -12.55
N TYR A 245 -42.53 -24.17 -12.99
CA TYR A 245 -43.78 -24.86 -13.27
C TYR A 245 -43.82 -26.04 -12.32
N VAL A 246 -44.69 -25.97 -11.31
CA VAL A 246 -44.82 -27.02 -10.31
C VAL A 246 -46.19 -27.66 -10.44
N THR A 247 -46.21 -28.98 -10.65
CA THR A 247 -47.43 -29.77 -10.71
C THR A 247 -47.29 -31.03 -9.89
N SER A 248 -48.40 -31.73 -9.70
CA SER A 248 -48.39 -33.13 -9.31
C SER A 248 -47.94 -34.04 -10.47
N PRO A 249 -47.41 -35.24 -10.19
CA PRO A 249 -47.04 -36.21 -11.22
C PRO A 249 -48.18 -36.52 -12.18
N GLY A 250 -47.91 -36.47 -13.49
CA GLY A 250 -48.89 -36.74 -14.54
C GLY A 250 -49.81 -35.57 -14.91
N ALA A 251 -49.69 -34.40 -14.25
CA ALA A 251 -50.37 -33.17 -14.65
C ALA A 251 -49.42 -32.23 -15.41
N THR A 252 -49.94 -31.52 -16.42
CA THR A 252 -49.16 -30.58 -17.24
C THR A 252 -49.51 -29.15 -16.87
N ALA A 253 -48.55 -28.38 -16.33
CA ALA A 253 -48.70 -26.93 -16.18
C ALA A 253 -48.52 -26.25 -17.53
N VAL A 254 -49.51 -25.47 -17.94
CA VAL A 254 -49.48 -24.71 -19.20
C VAL A 254 -48.80 -23.35 -18.98
N ASP A 255 -48.96 -22.77 -17.78
CA ASP A 255 -48.40 -21.49 -17.38
C ASP A 255 -47.43 -21.61 -16.18
N PRO A 256 -46.43 -20.70 -16.07
CA PRO A 256 -45.55 -20.65 -14.91
C PRO A 256 -46.34 -20.20 -13.68
N ASN A 257 -46.29 -20.99 -12.61
CA ASN A 257 -47.03 -20.73 -11.37
C ASN A 257 -46.13 -20.26 -10.22
N ALA A 258 -44.82 -20.13 -10.47
CA ALA A 258 -43.85 -19.47 -9.62
C ALA A 258 -42.86 -18.64 -10.46
N SER A 259 -42.53 -17.42 -10.03
CA SER A 259 -41.56 -16.54 -10.73
C SER A 259 -40.83 -15.62 -9.78
N TRP A 260 -39.57 -15.31 -10.11
CA TRP A 260 -38.73 -14.35 -9.38
C TRP A 260 -37.58 -13.86 -10.25
N ASP A 261 -36.94 -12.77 -9.83
CA ASP A 261 -35.77 -12.21 -10.48
C ASP A 261 -34.54 -12.31 -9.58
N ASN A 262 -33.35 -12.25 -10.19
CA ASN A 262 -32.12 -12.05 -9.45
C ASN A 262 -32.11 -10.64 -8.85
N PRO A 263 -31.90 -10.47 -7.53
CA PRO A 263 -31.97 -9.16 -6.88
C PRO A 263 -30.84 -8.21 -7.28
N ARG A 264 -29.78 -8.71 -7.93
CA ARG A 264 -28.67 -7.89 -8.42
C ARG A 264 -28.61 -7.90 -9.94
N LYS A 265 -28.31 -6.72 -10.48
CA LYS A 265 -27.92 -6.58 -11.87
C LYS A 265 -26.55 -7.21 -12.11
N ILE A 266 -26.37 -7.74 -13.30
CA ILE A 266 -25.08 -8.14 -13.84
C ILE A 266 -24.72 -7.12 -14.91
N ARG A 267 -23.50 -6.60 -14.85
CA ARG A 267 -22.90 -5.77 -15.89
C ARG A 267 -21.94 -6.63 -16.70
N CYS A 268 -22.12 -6.70 -18.01
CA CYS A 268 -21.04 -7.13 -18.90
C CYS A 268 -20.53 -5.93 -19.67
N ASP A 269 -19.23 -5.83 -19.87
CA ASP A 269 -18.61 -4.67 -20.47
C ASP A 269 -17.36 -5.03 -21.28
N ASP A 270 -16.99 -4.13 -22.19
CA ASP A 270 -15.68 -4.08 -22.86
C ASP A 270 -15.02 -2.70 -22.62
N ALA A 271 -15.32 -2.08 -21.48
CA ALA A 271 -15.03 -0.67 -21.19
C ALA A 271 -13.77 -0.46 -20.33
N VAL A 272 -13.18 -1.53 -19.78
CA VAL A 272 -11.94 -1.45 -18.99
C VAL A 272 -10.81 -0.82 -19.81
N GLY A 273 -10.70 -1.12 -21.10
CA GLY A 273 -9.66 -0.59 -22.00
C GLY A 273 -8.34 -1.36 -21.93
N GLY A 274 -7.33 -0.87 -22.65
CA GLY A 274 -6.04 -1.57 -22.82
C GLY A 274 -6.20 -2.88 -23.58
N THR A 275 -5.55 -3.94 -23.10
CA THR A 275 -5.66 -5.31 -23.64
C THR A 275 -6.70 -6.17 -22.90
N SER A 276 -7.47 -5.57 -22.00
CA SER A 276 -8.50 -6.29 -21.24
C SER A 276 -9.62 -6.76 -22.16
N ALA A 277 -9.90 -8.05 -22.16
CA ALA A 277 -11.06 -8.61 -22.85
C ALA A 277 -12.38 -8.20 -22.17
N ALA A 278 -13.48 -8.31 -22.91
CA ALA A 278 -14.83 -8.17 -22.38
C ALA A 278 -15.09 -9.18 -21.23
N GLY A 279 -15.95 -8.82 -20.29
CA GLY A 279 -16.23 -9.63 -19.11
C GLY A 279 -17.42 -9.13 -18.32
N CYS A 280 -17.78 -9.84 -17.24
CA CYS A 280 -18.97 -9.57 -16.45
C CYS A 280 -18.66 -9.45 -14.95
N ALA A 281 -19.41 -8.59 -14.26
CA ALA A 281 -19.31 -8.35 -12.82
C ALA A 281 -20.67 -7.91 -12.24
N VAL A 282 -20.81 -7.98 -10.92
CA VAL A 282 -21.92 -7.35 -10.18
C VAL A 282 -21.51 -5.91 -9.85
N PRO A 283 -22.06 -4.88 -10.53
CA PRO A 283 -21.56 -3.50 -10.44
C PRO A 283 -21.85 -2.83 -9.09
N SER A 284 -22.77 -3.38 -8.28
CA SER A 284 -23.06 -2.84 -6.94
C SER A 284 -22.01 -3.20 -5.90
N VAL A 285 -21.10 -4.13 -6.20
CA VAL A 285 -20.00 -4.50 -5.29
C VAL A 285 -18.78 -3.64 -5.61
N MET A 286 -18.30 -2.90 -4.61
CA MET A 286 -17.11 -2.04 -4.75
C MET A 286 -15.91 -2.87 -5.23
N PRO A 287 -15.23 -2.50 -6.33
CA PRO A 287 -13.99 -3.15 -6.73
C PRO A 287 -12.88 -2.88 -5.72
N VAL A 288 -12.06 -3.90 -5.48
CA VAL A 288 -10.87 -3.83 -4.64
C VAL A 288 -9.69 -4.26 -5.49
N VAL A 289 -8.89 -3.29 -5.94
CA VAL A 289 -7.72 -3.49 -6.80
C VAL A 289 -6.54 -3.96 -5.94
N PRO A 290 -6.08 -5.20 -6.08
CA PRO A 290 -4.91 -5.66 -5.35
C PRO A 290 -3.63 -5.16 -6.04
N MET A 291 -2.69 -4.63 -5.25
CA MET A 291 -1.34 -4.29 -5.69
C MET A 291 -0.35 -4.92 -4.71
N SER A 292 0.23 -6.05 -5.11
CA SER A 292 1.16 -6.81 -4.28
C SER A 292 2.57 -6.80 -4.85
N ALA A 293 3.54 -6.74 -3.94
CA ALA A 293 4.95 -6.96 -4.22
C ALA A 293 5.53 -7.99 -3.25
N GLN A 294 6.31 -8.93 -3.76
CA GLN A 294 7.07 -9.91 -2.99
C GLN A 294 8.53 -9.46 -2.82
N GLY A 295 9.28 -10.08 -1.90
CA GLY A 295 10.61 -9.60 -1.49
C GLY A 295 11.66 -9.47 -2.59
N SER A 296 11.56 -10.27 -3.67
CA SER A 296 12.47 -10.17 -4.82
C SER A 296 11.90 -9.38 -6.00
N GLU A 297 10.67 -8.89 -5.90
CA GLU A 297 10.03 -8.10 -6.96
C GLU A 297 10.42 -6.62 -6.83
N PRO A 298 10.45 -5.87 -7.95
CA PRO A 298 10.66 -4.42 -7.94
C PRO A 298 9.41 -3.71 -7.37
N GLY A 299 9.25 -3.79 -6.05
CA GLY A 299 8.09 -3.36 -5.28
C GLY A 299 8.18 -1.96 -4.68
N GLY A 300 9.23 -1.18 -4.94
CA GLY A 300 9.50 0.07 -4.23
C GLY A 300 8.35 1.09 -4.33
N ALA A 301 7.77 1.24 -5.52
CA ALA A 301 6.61 2.11 -5.72
C ALA A 301 5.38 1.61 -4.94
N VAL A 302 5.11 0.29 -4.94
CA VAL A 302 4.01 -0.32 -4.17
C VAL A 302 4.18 -0.05 -2.67
N ALA A 303 5.40 -0.20 -2.15
CA ALA A 303 5.73 0.08 -0.76
C ALA A 303 5.53 1.56 -0.39
N ALA A 304 5.93 2.49 -1.26
CA ALA A 304 5.68 3.91 -1.03
C ALA A 304 4.18 4.25 -1.01
N TYR A 305 3.38 3.59 -1.85
CA TYR A 305 1.93 3.79 -1.87
C TYR A 305 1.25 3.22 -0.63
N GLU A 306 1.68 2.05 -0.17
CA GLU A 306 1.24 1.46 1.10
C GLU A 306 1.58 2.38 2.27
N TRP A 307 2.82 2.87 2.33
CA TRP A 307 3.25 3.82 3.35
C TRP A 307 2.37 5.08 3.36
N ALA A 308 2.10 5.66 2.19
CA ALA A 308 1.24 6.84 2.09
C ALA A 308 -0.20 6.56 2.52
N GLN A 309 -0.76 5.39 2.15
CA GLN A 309 -2.09 4.96 2.57
C GLN A 309 -2.17 4.82 4.11
N GLN A 310 -1.09 4.38 4.77
CA GLN A 310 -1.04 4.22 6.22
C GLN A 310 -0.74 5.51 6.99
N ARG A 311 -0.02 6.47 6.37
CA ARG A 311 0.46 7.69 7.04
C ARG A 311 -0.38 8.93 6.81
N PHE A 312 -1.10 9.03 5.70
CA PHE A 312 -1.91 10.21 5.42
C PHE A 312 -3.33 10.06 5.96
N ASN A 313 -3.90 11.15 6.48
CA ASN A 313 -5.24 11.19 7.06
C ASN A 313 -6.33 10.74 6.08
N ASP A 314 -6.16 11.05 4.79
CA ASP A 314 -7.10 10.66 3.75
C ASP A 314 -7.14 9.13 3.53
N GLY A 315 -6.05 8.41 3.81
CA GLY A 315 -5.95 6.96 3.60
C GLY A 315 -6.44 6.53 2.22
N TRP A 316 -5.91 7.18 1.17
CA TRP A 316 -6.40 7.04 -0.21
C TRP A 316 -6.50 5.59 -0.66
N GLY A 317 -7.61 5.25 -1.31
CA GLY A 317 -7.96 3.91 -1.74
C GLY A 317 -8.36 2.93 -0.64
N GLN A 318 -8.38 3.36 0.63
CA GLN A 318 -8.92 2.59 1.76
C GLN A 318 -10.05 3.34 2.47
N ASN A 319 -9.71 4.45 3.15
CA ASN A 319 -10.66 5.31 3.87
C ASN A 319 -11.39 6.25 2.91
N LYS A 320 -10.67 6.75 1.91
CA LYS A 320 -11.20 7.63 0.87
C LYS A 320 -11.02 6.96 -0.48
N LEU A 321 -12.14 6.62 -1.12
CA LEU A 321 -12.15 5.88 -2.38
C LEU A 321 -11.46 6.66 -3.50
N LEU A 322 -10.85 5.94 -4.42
CA LEU A 322 -10.34 6.49 -5.67
C LEU A 322 -11.39 6.33 -6.77
N THR A 323 -11.38 7.20 -7.76
CA THR A 323 -12.29 7.15 -8.90
C THR A 323 -11.46 6.98 -10.17
N ARG A 324 -11.68 5.90 -10.93
CA ARG A 324 -10.92 5.67 -12.17
C ARG A 324 -11.18 6.78 -13.18
N GLN A 325 -10.14 7.31 -13.79
CA GLN A 325 -10.23 8.32 -14.83
C GLN A 325 -9.22 8.06 -15.96
N LYS A 326 -9.71 7.63 -17.12
CA LYS A 326 -8.89 7.27 -18.29
C LYS A 326 -8.40 8.50 -19.08
N SER A 327 -9.13 9.61 -19.03
CA SER A 327 -8.78 10.85 -19.74
C SER A 327 -7.88 11.76 -18.88
N GLY A 328 -6.98 12.51 -19.51
CA GLY A 328 -6.14 13.50 -18.82
C GLY A 328 -5.06 12.91 -17.89
N ILE A 329 -4.67 11.64 -18.11
CA ILE A 329 -3.61 10.98 -17.32
C ILE A 329 -2.29 11.76 -17.45
N ALA A 330 -1.87 12.08 -18.68
CA ALA A 330 -0.64 12.85 -18.92
C ALA A 330 -0.64 14.22 -18.22
N ASP A 331 -1.77 14.92 -18.18
CA ASP A 331 -1.89 16.20 -17.47
C ASP A 331 -1.82 16.03 -15.95
N ARG A 332 -2.38 14.93 -15.41
CA ARG A 332 -2.27 14.62 -13.98
C ARG A 332 -0.84 14.25 -13.60
N THR A 333 -0.18 13.39 -14.36
CA THR A 333 1.23 13.05 -14.18
C THR A 333 2.10 14.30 -14.32
N GLY A 334 1.86 15.16 -15.31
CA GLY A 334 2.59 16.41 -15.49
C GLY A 334 2.42 17.38 -14.31
N ARG A 335 1.26 17.43 -13.66
CA ARG A 335 1.06 18.28 -12.47
C ARG A 335 1.77 17.76 -11.22
N MET A 336 1.84 16.44 -11.01
CA MET A 336 2.49 15.86 -9.84
C MET A 336 4.00 15.68 -10.05
N CYS A 337 4.40 15.09 -11.17
CA CYS A 337 5.77 14.72 -11.46
C CYS A 337 6.49 15.69 -12.42
N GLY A 338 5.83 16.70 -12.99
CA GLY A 338 6.48 17.61 -13.96
C GLY A 338 7.58 18.51 -13.37
N SER A 339 7.53 18.77 -12.06
CA SER A 339 8.56 19.49 -11.31
C SER A 339 9.48 18.57 -10.50
N PHE A 340 9.38 17.26 -10.68
CA PHE A 340 10.22 16.28 -9.98
C PHE A 340 11.69 16.45 -10.42
N ASP A 341 12.62 16.55 -9.45
CA ASP A 341 14.07 16.57 -9.71
C ASP A 341 14.63 15.15 -9.45
N PRO A 342 14.98 14.38 -10.49
CA PRO A 342 15.56 13.06 -10.30
C PRO A 342 16.87 13.13 -9.51
N ASN A 343 16.94 12.35 -8.43
CA ASN A 343 18.10 12.15 -7.59
C ASN A 343 18.84 10.86 -7.95
N THR A 344 19.47 10.88 -9.13
CA THR A 344 20.22 9.73 -9.66
C THR A 344 21.48 9.37 -8.87
N ASP A 345 21.89 10.25 -7.95
CA ASP A 345 22.97 9.98 -7.01
C ASP A 345 22.52 9.02 -5.89
N LEU A 346 21.22 9.01 -5.53
CA LEU A 346 20.62 8.10 -4.53
C LEU A 346 19.87 6.91 -5.14
N VAL A 347 19.12 7.13 -6.23
CA VAL A 347 18.29 6.11 -6.87
C VAL A 347 18.70 5.93 -8.33
N GLU A 348 19.20 4.76 -8.69
CA GLU A 348 19.59 4.51 -10.08
C GLU A 348 18.36 4.54 -11.00
N THR A 349 18.43 5.27 -12.11
CA THR A 349 17.29 5.52 -13.01
C THR A 349 16.07 6.13 -12.31
N ASP A 350 16.31 7.07 -11.39
CA ASP A 350 15.28 7.68 -10.57
C ASP A 350 14.09 8.23 -11.39
N THR A 351 12.89 7.79 -11.01
CA THR A 351 11.61 8.18 -11.59
C THR A 351 10.62 8.51 -10.49
N CYS A 352 9.59 9.27 -10.86
CA CYS A 352 8.52 9.68 -9.96
C CYS A 352 7.39 8.64 -9.91
N GLY A 353 7.26 7.95 -8.77
CA GLY A 353 6.10 7.14 -8.39
C GLY A 353 5.04 8.00 -7.70
N GLU A 354 3.92 8.23 -8.36
CA GLU A 354 2.89 9.17 -7.92
C GLU A 354 1.70 8.49 -7.23
N PHE A 355 1.34 8.96 -6.03
CA PHE A 355 0.13 8.52 -5.35
C PHE A 355 -0.59 9.66 -4.62
N PRO A 356 -1.92 9.86 -4.83
CA PRO A 356 -2.84 9.07 -5.67
C PRO A 356 -2.48 9.01 -7.16
N PHE A 357 -2.79 7.88 -7.79
CA PHE A 357 -2.40 7.58 -9.18
C PHE A 357 -2.95 8.59 -10.19
N ALA A 358 -2.20 8.88 -11.26
CA ALA A 358 -2.74 9.66 -12.39
C ALA A 358 -3.86 8.93 -13.15
N GLU A 359 -4.03 7.62 -12.99
CA GLU A 359 -5.19 6.88 -13.51
C GLU A 359 -6.45 7.04 -12.62
N ALA A 360 -6.34 7.78 -11.52
CA ALA A 360 -7.46 8.18 -10.67
C ALA A 360 -7.73 9.69 -10.78
N LYS A 361 -9.00 10.09 -10.60
CA LYS A 361 -9.46 11.48 -10.61
C LYS A 361 -8.80 12.31 -9.51
N GLU A 362 -8.54 11.68 -8.37
CA GLU A 362 -7.94 12.28 -7.19
C GLU A 362 -6.42 12.48 -7.33
N GLY A 363 -5.81 11.93 -8.39
CA GLY A 363 -4.41 12.16 -8.72
C GLY A 363 -4.14 13.52 -9.36
N GLY A 364 -2.86 13.78 -9.67
CA GLY A 364 -2.40 15.03 -10.27
C GLY A 364 -2.53 16.24 -9.35
N ILE A 365 -2.41 16.02 -8.04
CA ILE A 365 -2.15 17.09 -7.09
C ILE A 365 -0.79 17.72 -7.44
N ASP A 366 -0.67 19.04 -7.24
CA ASP A 366 0.59 19.77 -7.46
C ASP A 366 1.74 19.13 -6.67
N GLY A 367 2.78 18.71 -7.38
CA GLY A 367 3.94 18.02 -6.81
C GLY A 367 4.60 18.77 -5.66
N ALA A 368 4.61 20.11 -5.70
CA ALA A 368 5.17 20.95 -4.64
C ALA A 368 4.44 20.82 -3.29
N ARG A 369 3.27 20.18 -3.27
CA ARG A 369 2.47 19.89 -2.07
C ARG A 369 2.58 18.44 -1.62
N CYS A 370 3.32 17.59 -2.34
CA CYS A 370 3.47 16.17 -2.01
C CYS A 370 4.70 15.96 -1.15
N VAL A 371 4.66 14.96 -0.27
CA VAL A 371 5.88 14.47 0.40
C VAL A 371 6.71 13.71 -0.62
N GLU A 372 8.01 13.98 -0.69
CA GLU A 372 8.94 13.15 -1.45
C GLU A 372 9.49 12.03 -0.57
N VAL A 373 9.60 10.80 -1.10
CA VAL A 373 10.13 9.65 -0.35
C VAL A 373 11.04 8.78 -1.21
N ILE A 374 11.98 8.08 -0.59
CA ILE A 374 12.74 6.98 -1.19
C ILE A 374 12.34 5.69 -0.43
N PRO A 375 11.62 4.76 -1.06
CA PRO A 375 11.45 3.42 -0.52
C PRO A 375 12.74 2.61 -0.73
N ASN A 376 13.12 1.82 0.27
CA ASN A 376 14.29 0.96 0.23
C ASN A 376 13.94 -0.44 0.72
N ALA A 377 14.26 -1.45 -0.07
CA ALA A 377 14.16 -2.82 0.39
C ALA A 377 15.23 -3.06 1.46
N SER A 378 14.80 -3.46 2.65
CA SER A 378 15.66 -4.02 3.66
C SER A 378 15.31 -5.49 3.86
N SER A 379 16.21 -6.22 4.50
CA SER A 379 15.97 -7.63 4.81
C SER A 379 14.81 -7.83 5.81
N GLY A 380 14.46 -6.76 6.53
CA GLY A 380 13.32 -6.65 7.43
C GLY A 380 12.00 -6.19 6.78
N GLY A 381 11.91 -6.01 5.46
CA GLY A 381 10.73 -5.46 4.77
C GLY A 381 11.06 -4.19 3.98
N TRP A 382 10.10 -3.27 3.86
CA TRP A 382 10.35 -1.99 3.19
C TRP A 382 10.53 -0.86 4.20
N ASP A 383 11.60 -0.10 4.01
CA ASP A 383 11.86 1.15 4.71
C ASP A 383 11.53 2.34 3.82
N THR A 384 11.04 3.44 4.41
CA THR A 384 10.71 4.66 3.66
C THR A 384 11.43 5.87 4.26
N TYR A 385 12.18 6.56 3.41
CA TYR A 385 12.97 7.75 3.73
C TYR A 385 12.30 8.98 3.13
N VAL A 386 11.73 9.85 3.95
CA VAL A 386 11.11 11.13 3.56
C VAL A 386 12.17 12.15 3.20
N LEU A 387 12.08 12.81 2.05
CA LEU A 387 12.96 13.90 1.65
C LEU A 387 12.51 15.25 2.22
N GLY A 388 13.48 16.07 2.60
CA GLY A 388 13.30 17.43 3.15
C GLY A 388 13.45 17.53 4.67
N ASP A 389 13.52 18.78 5.17
CA ASP A 389 13.68 19.12 6.60
C ASP A 389 12.43 18.81 7.47
N SER A 390 11.49 18.01 6.96
CA SER A 390 10.24 17.66 7.62
C SER A 390 10.49 16.66 8.75
N ARG A 391 11.02 17.15 9.87
CA ARG A 391 11.11 16.39 11.13
C ARG A 391 9.73 15.93 11.61
N ASP A 392 8.70 16.67 11.23
CA ASP A 392 7.29 16.44 11.53
C ASP A 392 6.51 16.24 10.22
N LEU A 393 6.48 15.00 9.72
CA LEU A 393 5.60 14.62 8.60
C LEU A 393 4.16 15.09 8.91
N ASP A 394 3.61 16.00 8.11
CA ASP A 394 2.22 16.44 8.24
C ASP A 394 1.29 15.35 7.64
N PRO A 395 0.50 14.63 8.46
CA PRO A 395 -0.43 13.62 7.97
C PRO A 395 -1.54 14.20 7.09
N ALA A 396 -1.74 15.53 7.08
CA ALA A 396 -2.67 16.20 6.18
C ALA A 396 -2.12 16.41 4.76
N THR A 397 -0.88 15.96 4.49
CA THR A 397 -0.31 16.01 3.15
C THR A 397 -1.14 15.16 2.18
N PRO A 398 -1.51 15.68 1.00
CA PRO A 398 -2.52 15.04 0.16
C PRO A 398 -1.96 13.96 -0.79
N CYS A 399 -0.64 13.84 -0.92
CA CYS A 399 0.03 12.97 -1.90
C CYS A 399 1.48 12.67 -1.53
N VAL A 400 2.03 11.64 -2.18
CA VAL A 400 3.44 11.25 -2.15
C VAL A 400 4.03 11.21 -3.56
N ARG A 401 5.29 11.62 -3.68
CA ARG A 401 6.17 11.41 -4.85
C ARG A 401 7.32 10.51 -4.43
N ALA A 402 7.31 9.27 -4.89
CA ALA A 402 8.35 8.31 -4.59
C ALA A 402 9.49 8.41 -5.62
N HIS A 403 10.72 8.55 -5.16
CA HIS A 403 11.94 8.37 -5.93
C HIS A 403 12.21 6.88 -6.05
N VAL A 404 11.93 6.30 -7.23
CA VAL A 404 12.02 4.86 -7.46
C VAL A 404 12.72 4.57 -8.77
N PRO A 405 13.48 3.46 -8.86
CA PRO A 405 13.99 2.99 -10.14
C PRO A 405 12.87 2.80 -11.16
N ALA A 406 13.20 2.96 -12.45
CA ALA A 406 12.23 2.82 -13.53
C ALA A 406 11.49 1.45 -13.51
N ALA A 407 12.18 0.38 -13.09
CA ALA A 407 11.62 -0.96 -12.97
C ALA A 407 10.50 -1.05 -11.91
N ASP A 408 10.68 -0.39 -10.76
CA ASP A 408 9.68 -0.35 -9.69
C ASP A 408 8.44 0.40 -10.12
N LYS A 409 8.62 1.54 -10.81
CA LYS A 409 7.49 2.28 -11.39
C LYS A 409 6.73 1.44 -12.41
N GLN A 410 7.44 0.84 -13.37
CA GLN A 410 6.83 0.02 -14.42
C GLN A 410 6.06 -1.17 -13.82
N PHE A 411 6.61 -1.79 -12.78
CA PHE A 411 5.96 -2.88 -12.07
C PHE A 411 4.66 -2.44 -11.41
N ALA A 412 4.67 -1.32 -10.67
CA ALA A 412 3.47 -0.81 -10.04
C ALA A 412 2.40 -0.38 -11.05
N ASP A 413 2.78 0.27 -12.15
CA ASP A 413 1.86 0.64 -13.24
C ASP A 413 1.21 -0.63 -13.87
N ALA A 414 2.00 -1.70 -14.03
CA ALA A 414 1.50 -2.98 -14.51
C ALA A 414 0.53 -3.65 -13.52
N LYS A 415 0.84 -3.63 -12.21
CA LYS A 415 -0.06 -4.17 -11.17
C LYS A 415 -1.37 -3.40 -11.09
N LEU A 416 -1.34 -2.07 -11.21
CA LEU A 416 -2.55 -1.24 -11.25
C LEU A 416 -3.41 -1.59 -12.47
N SER A 417 -2.80 -1.67 -13.66
CA SER A 417 -3.47 -2.06 -14.90
C SER A 417 -4.08 -3.46 -14.82
N GLU A 418 -3.33 -4.42 -14.28
CA GLU A 418 -3.79 -5.79 -14.04
C GLU A 418 -4.95 -5.81 -13.05
N GLY A 419 -4.85 -5.07 -11.95
CA GLY A 419 -5.90 -4.92 -10.96
C GLY A 419 -7.19 -4.35 -11.54
N PHE A 420 -7.10 -3.33 -12.41
CA PHE A 420 -8.25 -2.81 -13.14
C PHE A 420 -8.88 -3.84 -14.08
N ALA A 421 -8.09 -4.66 -14.76
CA ALA A 421 -8.59 -5.75 -15.60
C ALA A 421 -9.26 -6.86 -14.77
N ASN A 422 -8.58 -7.34 -13.74
CA ASN A 422 -9.04 -8.43 -12.88
C ASN A 422 -10.30 -8.04 -12.09
N GLN A 423 -10.40 -6.78 -11.68
CA GLN A 423 -11.57 -6.25 -10.97
C GLN A 423 -12.56 -5.57 -11.91
N ARG A 424 -12.34 -5.58 -13.23
CA ARG A 424 -13.19 -4.86 -14.21
C ARG A 424 -13.56 -3.44 -13.79
N VAL A 425 -12.62 -2.66 -13.27
CA VAL A 425 -12.89 -1.25 -12.91
C VAL A 425 -13.04 -0.46 -14.19
N ILE A 426 -14.17 0.20 -14.44
CA ILE A 426 -14.38 1.01 -15.65
C ILE A 426 -14.17 2.50 -15.37
N ASP A 427 -14.17 3.33 -16.42
CA ASP A 427 -14.06 4.78 -16.26
C ASP A 427 -15.16 5.35 -15.34
N ALA A 428 -14.82 6.32 -14.51
CA ALA A 428 -15.66 6.91 -13.48
C ALA A 428 -16.14 5.95 -12.36
N GLU A 429 -15.73 4.67 -12.36
CA GLU A 429 -16.04 3.74 -11.27
C GLU A 429 -15.15 4.04 -10.06
N GLN A 430 -15.75 4.09 -8.88
CA GLN A 430 -15.00 4.16 -7.63
C GLN A 430 -14.38 2.81 -7.28
N PHE A 431 -13.20 2.81 -6.69
CA PHE A 431 -12.48 1.61 -6.29
C PHE A 431 -11.69 1.82 -4.99
N LYS A 432 -11.45 0.70 -4.31
CA LYS A 432 -10.41 0.58 -3.28
C LYS A 432 -9.14 0.01 -3.88
N VAL A 433 -7.99 0.30 -3.28
CA VAL A 433 -6.73 -0.37 -3.56
C VAL A 433 -6.21 -1.01 -2.28
N GLU A 434 -5.82 -2.26 -2.37
CA GLU A 434 -5.18 -2.98 -1.27
C GLU A 434 -3.73 -3.23 -1.64
N PHE A 435 -2.84 -2.68 -0.83
CA PHE A 435 -1.41 -2.91 -0.96
C PHE A 435 -0.99 -4.09 -0.11
N THR A 436 -0.06 -4.89 -0.60
CA THR A 436 0.57 -5.95 0.18
C THR A 436 2.04 -6.00 -0.15
N THR A 437 2.87 -5.70 0.84
CA THR A 437 4.32 -5.89 0.79
C THR A 437 4.75 -6.95 1.81
N PRO A 438 5.99 -7.48 1.73
CA PRO A 438 6.46 -8.48 2.69
C PRO A 438 6.36 -7.96 4.12
N ALA A 439 5.80 -8.79 5.01
CA ALA A 439 5.67 -8.45 6.42
C ALA A 439 7.05 -8.21 7.05
N ALA A 440 7.09 -7.29 8.01
CA ALA A 440 8.33 -6.97 8.69
C ALA A 440 8.84 -8.17 9.51
N VAL A 441 10.09 -8.57 9.29
CA VAL A 441 10.74 -9.64 10.05
C VAL A 441 11.73 -9.06 11.06
N PRO A 442 12.02 -9.76 12.19
CA PRO A 442 13.02 -9.30 13.15
C PRO A 442 14.36 -9.03 12.47
N GLN A 443 14.96 -7.89 12.80
CA GLN A 443 16.21 -7.39 12.22
C GLN A 443 17.14 -6.84 13.30
N ALA A 444 18.42 -6.70 12.94
CA ALA A 444 19.43 -6.07 13.77
C ALA A 444 18.96 -4.72 14.34
N ALA A 445 19.40 -4.37 15.56
CA ALA A 445 18.86 -3.22 16.29
C ALA A 445 19.07 -1.90 15.55
N CYS A 446 20.20 -1.73 14.84
CA CYS A 446 20.49 -0.56 14.03
C CYS A 446 19.63 -0.48 12.77
N LEU A 447 19.20 -1.62 12.20
CA LEU A 447 18.25 -1.64 11.09
C LEU A 447 16.85 -1.28 11.57
N ALA A 448 16.43 -1.81 12.72
CA ALA A 448 15.12 -1.54 13.31
C ALA A 448 14.99 -0.10 13.84
N ASN A 449 16.08 0.46 14.39
CA ASN A 449 16.09 1.75 15.07
C ASN A 449 17.15 2.67 14.44
N PRO A 450 16.92 3.18 13.22
CA PRO A 450 17.79 4.19 12.65
C PRO A 450 17.81 5.44 13.53
N PRO A 451 18.91 6.22 13.56
CA PRO A 451 18.98 7.45 14.33
C PRO A 451 17.85 8.42 13.96
N SER A 452 17.19 8.99 14.96
CA SER A 452 16.05 9.91 14.78
C SER A 452 16.43 11.34 14.43
N SER A 453 17.71 11.67 14.36
CA SER A 453 18.21 13.02 14.10
C SER A 453 19.30 13.02 13.05
N GLY A 454 19.37 14.07 12.22
CA GLY A 454 20.33 14.15 11.11
C GLY A 454 19.88 13.41 9.86
N VAL A 455 20.62 13.59 8.77
CA VAL A 455 20.27 13.04 7.46
C VAL A 455 20.62 11.55 7.43
N VAL A 456 19.62 10.70 7.26
CA VAL A 456 19.80 9.25 7.13
C VAL A 456 19.42 8.85 5.71
N LEU A 457 20.38 8.31 4.99
CA LEU A 457 20.26 7.91 3.59
C LEU A 457 20.19 6.39 3.49
N PRO A 458 19.34 5.83 2.62
CA PRO A 458 19.40 4.40 2.30
C PRO A 458 20.75 4.05 1.68
N SER A 459 21.26 2.85 1.99
CA SER A 459 22.48 2.32 1.38
C SER A 459 22.46 0.79 1.43
N GLY A 460 22.21 0.14 0.28
CA GLY A 460 21.96 -1.30 0.20
C GLY A 460 20.78 -1.70 1.10
N ALA A 461 20.93 -2.82 1.82
CA ALA A 461 19.94 -3.27 2.81
C ALA A 461 19.99 -2.50 4.15
N GLY A 462 20.69 -1.36 4.20
CA GLY A 462 20.92 -0.58 5.40
C GLY A 462 20.85 0.93 5.18
N TRP A 463 21.61 1.68 5.96
CA TRP A 463 21.60 3.14 5.91
C TRP A 463 22.93 3.77 6.31
N ILE A 464 23.13 5.01 5.89
CA ILE A 464 24.27 5.87 6.24
C ILE A 464 23.78 7.20 6.79
N ARG A 465 24.50 7.72 7.78
CA ARG A 465 24.25 9.02 8.41
C ARG A 465 25.55 9.76 8.60
N ASN A 466 25.62 10.98 8.07
CA ASN A 466 26.76 11.87 8.27
C ASN A 466 26.30 13.14 8.99
N THR A 467 27.01 13.51 10.05
CA THR A 467 26.80 14.77 10.76
C THR A 467 27.97 15.71 10.51
N THR A 468 27.69 17.00 10.59
CA THR A 468 28.71 18.04 10.46
C THR A 468 28.73 18.95 11.67
N GLU A 469 29.83 19.69 11.83
CA GLU A 469 29.97 20.74 12.82
C GLU A 469 30.48 22.03 12.18
N PRO A 470 30.13 23.22 12.70
CA PRO A 470 30.49 24.49 12.07
C PRO A 470 31.99 24.79 12.20
N VAL A 471 32.55 25.41 11.16
CA VAL A 471 33.90 25.99 11.15
C VAL A 471 33.86 27.44 10.68
N ALA A 472 34.72 28.28 11.27
CA ALA A 472 34.84 29.68 10.90
C ALA A 472 35.28 29.88 9.44
N HIS A 473 36.09 28.95 8.91
CA HIS A 473 36.59 28.97 7.54
C HIS A 473 36.69 27.54 7.01
N VAL A 474 36.14 27.27 5.82
CA VAL A 474 36.27 25.95 5.16
C VAL A 474 37.68 25.69 4.64
N ASN A 475 38.49 26.73 4.45
CA ASN A 475 39.92 26.64 4.18
C ASN A 475 40.60 27.81 4.92
N LYS A 476 41.47 27.52 5.90
CA LYS A 476 42.05 28.54 6.80
C LYS A 476 43.46 28.99 6.45
N THR A 477 44.15 28.26 5.56
CA THR A 477 45.57 28.48 5.25
C THR A 477 45.79 29.12 3.88
N ILE A 478 44.75 29.22 3.05
CA ILE A 478 44.80 29.85 1.71
C ILE A 478 44.54 31.37 1.77
N THR A 479 44.86 32.08 0.68
CA THR A 479 44.57 33.51 0.53
C THR A 479 43.80 33.77 -0.77
N PRO A 480 42.59 34.38 -0.72
CA PRO A 480 41.84 34.75 0.49
C PRO A 480 41.39 33.51 1.28
N ILE A 481 41.24 33.65 2.60
CA ILE A 481 40.71 32.58 3.45
C ILE A 481 39.29 32.20 2.99
N GLY A 482 38.94 30.92 3.14
CA GLY A 482 37.62 30.41 2.77
C GLY A 482 36.49 31.00 3.65
N PRO A 483 35.24 31.00 3.17
CA PRO A 483 34.10 31.43 3.96
C PRO A 483 33.82 30.47 5.13
N ALA A 484 32.96 30.87 6.07
CA ALA A 484 32.43 29.96 7.08
C ALA A 484 31.64 28.81 6.44
N GLY A 485 31.63 27.66 7.10
CA GLY A 485 30.94 26.48 6.61
C GLY A 485 30.89 25.38 7.65
N THR A 486 30.89 24.12 7.22
CA THR A 486 30.87 22.96 8.12
C THR A 486 31.96 21.95 7.75
N ARG A 487 32.39 21.15 8.72
CA ARG A 487 33.29 20.01 8.51
C ARG A 487 32.58 18.71 8.95
N PRO A 488 32.96 17.54 8.40
CA PRO A 488 32.46 16.26 8.89
C PRO A 488 32.79 16.05 10.38
N ALA A 489 31.80 15.63 11.16
CA ALA A 489 31.93 15.40 12.60
C ALA A 489 31.82 13.92 12.97
N THR A 490 30.87 13.19 12.38
CA THR A 490 30.71 11.75 12.60
C THR A 490 30.00 11.14 11.40
N ALA A 491 30.47 9.97 10.99
CA ALA A 491 29.85 9.16 9.96
C ALA A 491 29.44 7.82 10.58
N GLN A 492 28.18 7.44 10.42
CA GLN A 492 27.60 6.20 10.94
C GLN A 492 26.96 5.43 9.80
N ALA A 493 27.02 4.10 9.87
CA ALA A 493 26.30 3.24 8.97
C ALA A 493 25.76 2.02 9.72
N CYS A 494 24.62 1.52 9.27
CA CYS A 494 24.16 0.18 9.59
C CYS A 494 24.24 -0.63 8.30
N LEU A 495 25.23 -1.51 8.22
CA LEU A 495 25.56 -2.26 7.00
C LEU A 495 24.84 -3.60 7.02
N GLY A 496 23.82 -3.76 6.17
CA GLY A 496 23.15 -5.05 5.97
C GLY A 496 23.98 -6.04 5.14
N GLN A 497 23.41 -7.22 4.88
CA GLN A 497 24.06 -8.25 4.07
C GLN A 497 24.35 -7.77 2.63
N GLU A 498 23.42 -7.02 2.04
CA GLU A 498 23.61 -6.34 0.75
C GLU A 498 24.16 -4.94 1.00
N LEU A 499 25.42 -4.72 0.61
CA LEU A 499 26.07 -3.40 0.69
C LEU A 499 25.61 -2.52 -0.47
N GLY A 500 25.46 -1.22 -0.22
CA GLY A 500 25.14 -0.25 -1.25
C GLY A 500 26.29 0.00 -2.23
N ASP A 501 25.95 0.44 -3.44
CA ASP A 501 26.90 0.92 -4.43
C ASP A 501 27.30 2.37 -4.12
N GLY A 502 28.36 2.55 -3.34
CA GLY A 502 28.87 3.87 -3.01
C GLY A 502 29.38 4.63 -4.24
N LYS A 503 29.52 5.95 -4.12
CA LYS A 503 29.91 6.81 -5.25
C LYS A 503 31.36 7.28 -5.13
N ARG A 504 32.00 7.59 -6.25
CA ARG A 504 33.39 8.09 -6.24
C ARG A 504 33.45 9.44 -5.53
N ALA A 505 34.54 9.74 -4.84
CA ALA A 505 34.72 11.03 -4.19
C ALA A 505 34.89 12.16 -5.22
N LYS A 506 34.14 13.25 -5.06
CA LYS A 506 34.20 14.46 -5.89
C LYS A 506 33.96 15.71 -5.02
N GLY A 507 34.22 16.88 -5.59
CA GLY A 507 33.85 18.17 -4.99
C GLY A 507 35.00 18.90 -4.31
N ASP A 508 34.71 20.08 -3.81
CA ASP A 508 35.61 20.90 -3.00
C ASP A 508 35.19 20.77 -1.54
N ILE A 509 35.81 19.80 -0.85
CA ILE A 509 35.48 19.47 0.54
C ILE A 509 36.19 20.43 1.51
N THR A 510 35.67 20.55 2.72
CA THR A 510 36.31 21.37 3.77
C THR A 510 37.75 20.93 4.01
N GLY A 511 38.68 21.89 3.94
CA GLY A 511 40.12 21.69 4.06
C GLY A 511 40.82 21.21 2.80
N TRP A 512 40.12 21.01 1.67
CA TRP A 512 40.74 20.48 0.45
C TRP A 512 41.82 21.40 -0.12
N GLN A 513 41.57 22.71 -0.15
CA GLN A 513 42.56 23.66 -0.67
C GLN A 513 43.70 23.88 0.32
N ASP A 514 43.43 23.79 1.62
CA ASP A 514 44.47 23.77 2.66
C ASP A 514 45.42 22.57 2.48
N ALA A 515 44.85 21.40 2.19
CA ALA A 515 45.61 20.19 1.93
C ALA A 515 46.47 20.34 0.66
N GLN A 516 45.89 20.83 -0.44
CA GLN A 516 46.64 21.08 -1.68
C GLN A 516 47.80 22.07 -1.49
N LYS A 517 47.59 23.11 -0.68
CA LYS A 517 48.66 24.06 -0.31
C LYS A 517 49.79 23.39 0.47
N PHE A 518 49.47 22.43 1.33
CA PHE A 518 50.48 21.62 2.03
C PHE A 518 51.27 20.72 1.06
N GLU A 519 50.61 20.10 0.07
CA GLU A 519 51.25 19.25 -0.94
C GLU A 519 52.27 19.99 -1.80
N GLY A 520 51.97 21.22 -2.22
CA GLY A 520 52.86 22.05 -3.03
C GLY A 520 54.25 22.30 -2.42
N ASN A 521 54.44 21.94 -1.14
CA ASN A 521 55.70 22.04 -0.42
C ASN A 521 56.44 20.68 -0.26
N VAL A 522 55.94 19.56 -0.81
CA VAL A 522 56.50 18.21 -0.65
C VAL A 522 56.58 17.45 -1.99
N PRO A 523 57.71 16.83 -2.39
CA PRO A 523 57.95 16.52 -3.82
C PRO A 523 57.27 15.28 -4.44
N VAL A 524 56.50 14.47 -3.72
CA VAL A 524 55.92 13.22 -4.28
C VAL A 524 54.90 12.63 -3.28
N THR A 525 53.60 12.87 -3.44
CA THR A 525 52.50 12.03 -2.91
C THR A 525 51.12 12.59 -3.25
N GLU A 526 50.24 11.77 -3.83
CA GLU A 526 48.85 12.13 -4.12
C GLU A 526 48.02 12.18 -2.82
N GLN A 527 47.47 13.35 -2.49
CA GLN A 527 46.41 13.47 -1.50
C GLN A 527 45.09 12.94 -2.06
N ALA A 528 44.16 12.55 -1.19
CA ALA A 528 42.87 12.01 -1.58
C ALA A 528 41.73 12.60 -0.76
N ARG A 529 40.54 12.52 -1.33
CA ARG A 529 39.27 12.72 -0.62
C ARG A 529 38.91 11.38 0.01
N CYS A 530 39.31 11.17 1.26
CA CYS A 530 39.00 9.94 1.99
C CYS A 530 37.54 9.92 2.39
N HIS A 531 36.89 8.79 2.15
CA HIS A 531 35.57 8.53 2.69
C HIS A 531 35.65 8.21 4.18
N LEU A 532 34.66 8.64 4.96
CA LEU A 532 34.47 8.22 6.34
C LEU A 532 33.74 6.87 6.38
N ILE A 533 32.60 6.76 5.68
CA ILE A 533 32.04 5.46 5.27
C ILE A 533 32.51 5.18 3.85
N ALA A 534 33.32 4.15 3.67
CA ALA A 534 33.93 3.82 2.39
C ALA A 534 32.90 3.62 1.26
N ASN A 535 33.25 4.01 0.05
CA ASN A 535 32.46 3.71 -1.16
C ASN A 535 32.08 2.22 -1.24
N ILE A 536 33.03 1.32 -0.96
CA ILE A 536 32.82 -0.13 -1.00
C ILE A 536 31.87 -0.68 0.07
N LEU A 537 31.46 0.17 1.01
CA LEU A 537 30.45 -0.07 2.04
C LEU A 537 29.17 0.76 1.80
N GLY A 538 29.04 1.35 0.61
CA GLY A 538 27.88 2.17 0.23
C GLY A 538 28.00 3.66 0.52
N GLY A 539 29.19 4.13 0.90
CA GLY A 539 29.48 5.53 1.19
C GLY A 539 29.15 6.52 0.06
N PRO A 540 28.45 7.63 0.35
CA PRO A 540 28.27 8.71 -0.62
C PRO A 540 29.59 9.45 -0.87
N GLY A 541 29.75 10.01 -2.06
CA GLY A 541 30.97 10.68 -2.49
C GLY A 541 30.76 11.82 -3.50
N GLN A 542 29.54 12.03 -3.99
CA GLN A 542 29.18 13.12 -4.88
C GLN A 542 28.75 14.36 -4.09
N ILE A 543 28.16 15.33 -4.80
CA ILE A 543 27.70 16.58 -4.19
C ILE A 543 26.24 16.44 -3.76
N LYS A 544 25.36 15.83 -4.59
CA LYS A 544 23.92 15.74 -4.29
C LYS A 544 23.56 14.57 -3.35
N ASP A 545 24.39 13.53 -3.24
CA ASP A 545 24.24 12.45 -2.25
C ASP A 545 24.71 12.83 -0.83
N GLY A 546 25.06 14.10 -0.59
CA GLY A 546 25.63 14.52 0.69
C GLY A 546 27.05 14.04 0.93
N GLY A 547 27.75 13.55 -0.10
CA GLY A 547 29.11 13.03 -0.02
C GLY A 547 30.13 14.02 0.54
N GLN A 548 29.89 15.33 0.42
CA GLN A 548 30.77 16.34 1.05
C GLN A 548 30.87 16.21 2.57
N ASN A 549 29.84 15.64 3.21
CA ASN A 549 29.82 15.38 4.66
C ASN A 549 30.44 14.02 5.02
N ASN A 550 30.71 13.18 4.04
CA ASN A 550 31.36 11.87 4.19
C ASN A 550 32.84 11.90 3.82
N LEU A 551 33.39 13.06 3.45
CA LEU A 551 34.73 13.16 2.87
C LEU A 551 35.64 14.08 3.68
N VAL A 552 36.87 13.65 3.91
CA VAL A 552 37.93 14.47 4.53
C VAL A 552 39.20 14.46 3.67
N PRO A 553 39.99 15.55 3.66
CA PRO A 553 41.30 15.55 3.03
C PRO A 553 42.25 14.58 3.77
N CYS A 554 42.96 13.76 3.02
CA CYS A 554 43.84 12.76 3.60
C CYS A 554 45.01 12.38 2.69
N TRP A 555 45.94 11.61 3.24
CA TRP A 555 46.93 10.89 2.43
C TRP A 555 46.35 9.64 1.78
N GLN A 556 46.54 9.50 0.46
CA GLN A 556 46.20 8.28 -0.28
C GLN A 556 47.00 7.09 0.28
N ALA A 557 48.33 7.20 0.30
CA ALA A 557 49.20 6.23 0.96
C ALA A 557 49.41 6.65 2.43
N GLY A 558 48.67 6.03 3.35
CA GLY A 558 48.60 6.43 4.75
C GLY A 558 47.21 6.12 5.29
N MET A 559 46.45 7.16 5.63
CA MET A 559 45.10 7.03 6.17
C MET A 559 44.13 6.27 5.24
N ASN A 560 44.19 6.50 3.91
CA ASN A 560 43.26 5.86 2.96
C ASN A 560 43.58 4.37 2.76
N THR A 561 44.71 4.05 2.13
CA THR A 561 45.03 2.68 1.65
C THR A 561 46.32 2.07 2.22
N GLY A 562 46.88 2.63 3.30
CA GLY A 562 48.07 2.08 3.98
C GLY A 562 47.80 0.80 4.80
N THR A 563 48.71 0.41 5.68
CA THR A 563 48.48 -0.69 6.65
C THR A 563 49.19 -0.38 7.97
N PRO A 564 48.47 -0.27 9.10
CA PRO A 564 47.01 -0.19 9.20
C PRO A 564 46.48 1.12 8.59
N SER A 565 45.30 1.07 7.96
CA SER A 565 44.59 2.24 7.41
C SER A 565 43.09 2.08 7.56
N MET A 566 42.32 3.06 7.10
CA MET A 566 40.86 2.91 6.99
C MET A 566 40.51 1.68 6.16
N ARG A 567 41.21 1.46 5.03
CA ARG A 567 41.01 0.29 4.16
C ARG A 567 41.18 -1.04 4.90
N THR A 568 42.06 -1.11 5.90
CA THR A 568 42.25 -2.33 6.70
C THR A 568 40.96 -2.73 7.41
N TYR A 569 40.29 -1.80 8.08
CA TYR A 569 39.09 -2.07 8.87
C TYR A 569 37.83 -2.16 8.01
N GLU A 570 37.77 -1.39 6.92
CA GLU A 570 36.70 -1.51 5.92
C GLU A 570 36.68 -2.90 5.27
N ALA A 571 37.85 -3.49 4.99
CA ALA A 571 37.94 -4.83 4.43
C ALA A 571 37.43 -5.91 5.41
N ILE A 572 37.60 -5.70 6.73
CA ILE A 572 37.05 -6.58 7.75
C ILE A 572 35.52 -6.56 7.71
N ALA A 573 34.90 -5.37 7.69
CA ALA A 573 33.46 -5.24 7.57
C ALA A 573 32.92 -5.82 6.25
N GLN A 574 33.56 -5.49 5.12
CA GLN A 574 33.18 -6.01 3.80
C GLN A 574 33.26 -7.54 3.72
N LYS A 575 34.27 -8.15 4.33
CA LYS A 575 34.39 -9.60 4.39
C LYS A 575 33.28 -10.18 5.26
N LYS A 576 33.01 -9.57 6.42
CA LYS A 576 32.07 -10.10 7.40
C LYS A 576 30.64 -10.21 6.87
N VAL A 577 30.13 -9.17 6.19
CA VAL A 577 28.75 -9.22 5.62
C VAL A 577 28.57 -10.28 4.55
N LYS A 578 29.66 -10.73 3.92
CA LYS A 578 29.66 -11.78 2.88
C LYS A 578 29.81 -13.18 3.46
N GLU A 579 30.03 -13.33 4.76
CA GLU A 579 30.17 -14.64 5.37
C GLU A 579 28.82 -15.37 5.41
N PRO A 580 28.76 -16.69 5.15
CA PRO A 580 27.52 -17.46 5.27
C PRO A 580 26.91 -17.44 6.68
N SER A 581 27.71 -17.12 7.70
CA SER A 581 27.26 -16.98 9.09
C SER A 581 26.58 -15.64 9.39
N PHE A 582 26.63 -14.69 8.45
CA PHE A 582 25.95 -13.40 8.55
C PHE A 582 24.56 -13.55 7.93
N GLY A 583 23.54 -13.56 8.79
CA GLY A 583 22.16 -13.75 8.37
C GLY A 583 21.65 -12.58 7.52
N PRO A 584 20.57 -12.77 6.74
CA PRO A 584 20.00 -11.71 5.92
C PRO A 584 19.57 -10.49 6.75
N ASN A 585 19.13 -10.72 7.99
CA ASN A 585 18.63 -9.68 8.89
C ASN A 585 19.66 -9.21 9.93
N ASP A 586 20.91 -9.69 9.83
CA ASP A 586 22.02 -9.19 10.64
C ASP A 586 22.55 -7.88 10.03
N ALA A 587 23.23 -7.07 10.84
CA ALA A 587 23.86 -5.84 10.38
C ALA A 587 25.19 -5.57 11.10
N ILE A 588 26.01 -4.68 10.53
CA ILE A 588 27.17 -4.11 11.20
C ILE A 588 26.89 -2.64 11.51
N THR A 589 26.83 -2.29 12.79
CA THR A 589 26.88 -0.89 13.24
C THR A 589 28.32 -0.42 13.12
N TYR A 590 28.55 0.51 12.19
CA TYR A 590 29.87 1.00 11.83
C TYR A 590 29.93 2.52 12.03
N GLN A 591 30.96 3.02 12.70
CA GLN A 591 31.12 4.45 12.96
C GLN A 591 32.56 4.90 12.72
N VAL A 592 32.70 6.08 12.12
CA VAL A 592 33.96 6.79 11.93
C VAL A 592 33.82 8.23 12.42
N THR A 593 34.72 8.65 13.30
CA THR A 593 34.75 9.99 13.87
C THR A 593 36.11 10.63 13.58
N PRO A 594 36.16 11.67 12.72
CA PRO A 594 37.36 12.46 12.51
C PRO A 594 37.84 13.11 13.81
N VAL A 595 39.16 13.08 14.02
CA VAL A 595 39.81 13.72 15.18
C VAL A 595 40.50 14.97 14.69
N PHE A 596 40.06 16.12 15.18
CA PHE A 596 40.63 17.43 14.86
C PHE A 596 41.56 17.91 15.97
N ARG A 597 42.53 18.76 15.63
CA ARG A 597 43.46 19.33 16.60
C ARG A 597 42.75 20.33 17.51
N ASP A 598 41.89 21.16 16.94
CA ASP A 598 41.10 22.15 17.65
C ASP A 598 39.81 22.51 16.88
N ALA A 599 39.04 23.46 17.42
CA ALA A 599 37.78 23.93 16.84
C ALA A 599 37.93 24.66 15.49
N THR A 600 39.15 25.05 15.10
CA THR A 600 39.45 25.73 13.84
C THR A 600 39.98 24.80 12.76
N SER A 601 40.45 23.60 13.09
CA SER A 601 40.96 22.62 12.12
C SER A 601 39.98 22.36 10.98
N THR A 602 40.46 22.31 9.75
CA THR A 602 39.66 21.92 8.58
C THR A 602 40.00 20.51 8.11
N ILE A 603 41.19 20.02 8.50
CA ILE A 603 41.71 18.70 8.16
C ILE A 603 41.92 17.92 9.47
N PRO A 604 41.44 16.67 9.57
CA PRO A 604 41.63 15.88 10.78
C PRO A 604 43.07 15.38 10.90
N VAL A 605 43.55 15.24 12.15
CA VAL A 605 44.85 14.60 12.46
C VAL A 605 44.80 13.08 12.35
N GLY A 606 43.59 12.51 12.25
CA GLY A 606 43.32 11.09 12.09
C GLY A 606 41.82 10.82 12.24
N VAL A 607 41.43 9.55 12.22
CA VAL A 607 40.05 9.12 12.49
C VAL A 607 40.03 8.05 13.56
N THR A 608 38.94 7.99 14.32
CA THR A 608 38.61 6.83 15.16
C THR A 608 37.53 6.01 14.46
N MET A 609 37.64 4.69 14.51
CA MET A 609 36.70 3.77 13.86
C MET A 609 36.27 2.69 14.86
N THR A 610 35.00 2.31 14.81
CA THR A 610 34.42 1.23 15.64
C THR A 610 33.41 0.43 14.83
N ALA A 611 33.32 -0.89 15.05
CA ALA A 611 32.27 -1.69 14.45
C ALA A 611 31.80 -2.85 15.35
N ASN A 612 30.48 -3.07 15.38
CA ASN A 612 29.84 -4.21 16.03
C ASN A 612 28.95 -4.95 15.04
N ILE A 613 28.90 -6.27 15.13
CA ILE A 613 27.88 -7.10 14.49
C ILE A 613 26.65 -7.12 15.39
N GLU A 614 25.51 -6.72 14.86
CA GLU A 614 24.22 -6.84 15.51
C GLU A 614 23.41 -7.92 14.80
N ARG A 615 22.96 -8.90 15.57
CA ARG A 615 22.21 -10.05 15.06
C ARG A 615 20.72 -9.80 15.13
N ALA A 616 19.97 -10.42 14.23
CA ALA A 616 18.51 -10.35 14.23
C ALA A 616 17.86 -10.94 15.50
N ASN A 617 18.57 -11.82 16.22
CA ASN A 617 18.13 -12.38 17.50
C ASN A 617 18.39 -11.43 18.70
N GLY A 618 18.93 -10.22 18.46
CA GLY A 618 19.22 -9.22 19.48
C GLY A 618 20.61 -9.31 20.11
N THR A 619 21.48 -10.24 19.71
CA THR A 619 22.85 -10.31 20.23
C THR A 619 23.79 -9.35 19.51
N THR A 620 24.80 -8.84 20.23
CA THR A 620 25.83 -7.95 19.67
C THR A 620 27.22 -8.54 19.91
N GLU A 621 28.06 -8.54 18.88
CA GLU A 621 29.44 -9.01 18.90
C GLU A 621 30.38 -7.87 18.42
N GLU A 622 31.49 -7.62 19.11
CA GLU A 622 32.48 -6.65 18.62
C GLU A 622 33.18 -7.19 17.37
N LEU A 623 33.18 -6.42 16.27
CA LEU A 623 33.92 -6.78 15.06
C LEU A 623 35.36 -6.27 15.13
N PHE A 624 35.52 -5.02 15.54
CA PHE A 624 36.79 -4.45 15.96
C PHE A 624 36.55 -3.31 16.97
N PRO A 625 37.46 -3.12 17.93
CA PRO A 625 37.33 -2.11 18.97
C PRO A 625 37.53 -0.70 18.42
N ASN A 626 37.54 0.31 19.29
CA ASN A 626 37.91 1.67 18.89
C ASN A 626 39.37 1.73 18.43
N VAL A 627 39.57 1.90 17.11
CA VAL A 627 40.88 1.98 16.47
C VAL A 627 41.14 3.38 15.96
N PHE A 628 42.35 3.90 16.17
CA PHE A 628 42.78 5.20 15.67
C PHE A 628 43.67 5.04 14.44
N VAL A 629 43.33 5.73 13.35
CA VAL A 629 44.12 5.77 12.11
C VAL A 629 44.66 7.18 11.90
N PRO A 630 45.98 7.42 11.99
CA PRO A 630 46.55 8.75 11.84
C PRO A 630 46.48 9.24 10.38
N ASN A 631 46.30 10.55 10.21
CA ASN A 631 46.34 11.20 8.89
C ASN A 631 47.77 11.56 8.48
N THR A 632 48.67 10.57 8.53
CA THR A 632 50.10 10.70 8.22
C THR A 632 50.44 10.07 6.87
N LYS A 633 51.56 10.48 6.30
CA LYS A 633 52.09 9.86 5.07
C LYS A 633 52.65 8.48 5.43
N ALA A 634 51.98 7.44 4.96
CA ALA A 634 52.22 6.05 5.36
C ALA A 634 52.21 5.86 6.90
N ASP A 635 52.69 4.71 7.37
CA ASP A 635 52.79 4.36 8.79
C ASP A 635 54.05 4.95 9.46
N THR A 636 54.45 6.16 9.05
CA THR A 636 55.70 6.77 9.53
C THR A 636 55.49 7.69 10.73
N GLY A 637 54.25 8.09 11.02
CA GLY A 637 53.95 9.14 12.00
C GLY A 637 54.37 10.56 11.57
N LEU A 638 55.04 10.70 10.41
CA LEU A 638 55.52 11.96 9.88
C LEU A 638 54.50 12.56 8.90
N LEU A 639 54.59 13.88 8.69
CA LEU A 639 53.78 14.63 7.73
C LEU A 639 52.26 14.45 7.97
N ASN A 640 51.82 14.68 9.22
CA ASN A 640 50.40 14.70 9.53
C ASN A 640 49.71 15.87 8.80
N LEU A 641 48.67 15.59 8.03
CA LEU A 641 47.96 16.59 7.23
C LEU A 641 47.04 17.48 8.07
N GLY A 642 46.71 17.06 9.30
CA GLY A 642 45.80 17.77 10.19
C GLY A 642 46.37 19.11 10.67
N ASN A 643 45.58 20.16 10.47
CA ASN A 643 45.99 21.56 10.65
C ASN A 643 45.30 22.29 11.81
#